data_AF-A0A6J1FVS2-F1
#
_entry.id   AF-A0A6J1FVS2-F1
#
_cell.length_a   1.000
_cell.length_b   1.000
_cell.length_c   1.000
_cell.angle_alpha   90.00
_cell.angle_beta   90.00
_cell.angle_gamma   90.00
#
_symmetry.space_group_name_H-M   'P 1'
#
loop_
_entity.id
_entity.type
_entity.pdbx_description
1 polymer ?
#
loop_
_entity_poly.entity_id
_entity_poly.type
_entity_poly.pdbx_seq_one_letter_code
_entity_poly.pdbx_strand_id
1 'polypeptide(L)'
;MKLIRYRRSLRTPNIDGTSFRKFCTWRRNLEENNENDSQFVYEIEQIVRGKQNWRIAFNNALISVNLKPHHVEKVLVRTRDDSRLALRFFNFMGLHRNFHHSTASFCILIHSLVQNSLFWPASSLLHTVLLRGLNPVEIFDNLLESYKRYKFSSSSGFDMLIQYYVQNKRERDGVLIINLMRDYGLFPEVRTLSALLNALARIRKFCQVLELFDALVNAGVKPDNYIYTVVVKCLCELKDFNKANDIINQAERNGCGLSIVTYNVFIHGLCKSQRVWEAVEIKRLLGEKGLKADVVTYCTLVLGLCRIQEFEVGVEVMDEMIELGYVPSEAAVSGVVEGLRRMGSIEVAFELLNKVGKLGVMPNLFVYNSMINSLCKTGKLDEAELLFSVMTKRGLFPNDVTYTILIDGFGRSAKLDVAFYYFNKMIESGLSATVYSYNSLISGQCKFGNMRTAELLFKEMVDKGLIPTVATYTSLISGYCREGLVPKAFRIYHEMTGKGIAPNAFTFTSLISGLCHINKMAEASKLFDDMVELNILPNEVTYNVLIEGHCREGNTTRAFELLDEMIKKGLSPDTYTYRPLIAGLCSTGRVSEAKEFINDLHHEHRRLNELCYTELLQGFCKEGRVKEALVARQEMVGRGMHMDLISYAVLIYGALKQNDRRLFDLLREMHSQGMKPDKVIYTTLIDGSIKAGDLRKAFGIWDIMIGEGCIPNTVTYTALVNGLFKAGYVNEAKLLFKRMLVHEATPNHITYGCFLDHLTKEGNMENALQLHNAMLKGTLANPVTYNILIRGYCQIGKFHEAAKLLDGMIGNGIVPDCITYSTFIYEYCKRGNVTAAVEMWECMLRRGLKPDTVAFNFLIHACCLTGELDKALRLRNDMMSRGLKPTRSTYYSLIGASCSRGASSMLVQ
;
A
#
# COMPACT_ATOMS: atom_id res chain seq x y z
N MET A 1 -19.61 -29.60 -38.79
CA MET A 1 -19.78 -30.81 -39.64
C MET A 1 -21.08 -31.54 -39.25
N LYS A 2 -21.98 -31.68 -40.22
CA LYS A 2 -23.18 -32.56 -40.36
C LYS A 2 -23.94 -32.98 -39.08
N LEU A 3 -25.07 -32.32 -38.74
CA LEU A 3 -26.48 -32.62 -39.10
C LEU A 3 -27.05 -33.92 -38.51
N ILE A 4 -27.88 -33.82 -37.45
CA ILE A 4 -29.24 -34.40 -37.37
C ILE A 4 -30.11 -33.47 -36.49
N ARG A 5 -31.09 -32.79 -37.11
CA ARG A 5 -32.21 -32.11 -36.44
C ARG A 5 -33.30 -33.15 -36.18
N TYR A 6 -33.89 -33.15 -34.98
CA TYR A 6 -35.27 -33.61 -34.79
C TYR A 6 -36.10 -32.47 -34.20
N ARG A 7 -36.84 -31.79 -35.08
CA ARG A 7 -38.10 -31.13 -34.70
C ARG A 7 -39.12 -32.25 -34.49
N ARG A 8 -39.74 -32.34 -33.31
CA ARG A 8 -41.09 -32.88 -33.20
C ARG A 8 -41.96 -31.91 -32.42
N SER A 9 -42.99 -31.48 -33.13
CA SER A 9 -44.08 -30.61 -32.73
C SER A 9 -44.90 -31.22 -31.60
N LEU A 10 -45.49 -30.32 -30.81
CA LEU A 10 -46.73 -30.55 -30.07
C LEU A 10 -47.66 -31.51 -30.83
N ARG A 11 -47.89 -32.69 -30.24
CA ARG A 11 -49.10 -33.47 -30.44
C ARG A 11 -49.65 -33.77 -29.06
N THR A 12 -50.81 -33.21 -28.78
CA THR A 12 -51.78 -33.71 -27.83
C THR A 12 -51.88 -35.24 -27.98
N PRO A 13 -51.69 -36.05 -26.92
CA PRO A 13 -52.14 -37.43 -26.98
C PRO A 13 -53.66 -37.36 -27.01
N ASN A 14 -54.24 -37.76 -28.15
CA ASN A 14 -55.64 -38.13 -28.20
C ASN A 14 -55.91 -39.12 -27.07
N ILE A 15 -56.97 -38.82 -26.33
CA ILE A 15 -57.61 -39.74 -25.40
C ILE A 15 -58.14 -40.89 -26.26
N ASP A 16 -57.33 -41.93 -26.43
CA ASP A 16 -57.78 -43.18 -27.02
C ASP A 16 -58.56 -43.96 -25.94
N GLY A 17 -59.86 -44.11 -26.18
CA GLY A 17 -60.85 -44.82 -25.34
C GLY A 17 -60.65 -46.33 -25.24
N THR A 18 -59.40 -46.79 -25.14
CA THR A 18 -59.02 -48.22 -25.07
C THR A 18 -58.55 -48.65 -23.68
N SER A 19 -58.16 -47.72 -22.79
CA SER A 19 -57.90 -48.00 -21.36
C SER A 19 -59.19 -48.22 -20.56
N PHE A 20 -60.25 -47.45 -20.88
CA PHE A 20 -61.56 -47.56 -20.23
C PHE A 20 -62.28 -48.88 -20.54
N ARG A 21 -62.00 -49.51 -21.69
CA ARG A 21 -62.63 -50.79 -22.07
C ARG A 21 -62.08 -52.01 -21.34
N LYS A 22 -60.82 -51.99 -20.87
CA LYS A 22 -60.31 -53.04 -19.96
C LYS A 22 -60.82 -52.87 -18.53
N PHE A 23 -61.19 -51.65 -18.14
CA PHE A 23 -61.79 -51.33 -16.85
C PHE A 23 -63.27 -51.76 -16.75
N CYS A 24 -64.02 -51.69 -17.85
CA CYS A 24 -65.42 -52.15 -17.90
C CYS A 24 -65.58 -53.68 -18.00
N THR A 25 -64.59 -54.41 -18.53
CA THR A 25 -64.64 -55.88 -18.60
C THR A 25 -64.29 -56.56 -17.26
N TRP A 26 -63.60 -55.88 -16.35
CA TRP A 26 -63.37 -56.40 -14.99
C TRP A 26 -64.56 -56.13 -14.06
N ARG A 27 -65.31 -55.05 -14.31
CA ARG A 27 -66.51 -54.65 -13.56
C ARG A 27 -67.70 -55.61 -13.73
N ARG A 28 -67.73 -56.42 -14.79
CA ARG A 28 -68.82 -57.39 -15.05
C ARG A 28 -68.62 -58.79 -14.47
N ASN A 29 -67.42 -59.17 -14.03
CA ASN A 29 -67.13 -60.54 -13.56
C ASN A 29 -67.08 -60.69 -12.03
N LEU A 30 -67.52 -59.69 -11.26
CA LEU A 30 -67.44 -59.69 -9.77
C LEU A 30 -68.80 -59.56 -9.07
N GLU A 31 -69.91 -59.59 -9.79
CA GLU A 31 -71.25 -59.53 -9.20
C GLU A 31 -71.94 -60.90 -9.04
N GLU A 32 -71.31 -62.01 -9.44
CA GLU A 32 -71.95 -63.35 -9.41
C GLU A 32 -71.46 -64.33 -8.32
N ASN A 33 -70.77 -63.89 -7.24
CA ASN A 33 -70.35 -64.82 -6.16
C ASN A 33 -70.29 -64.19 -4.73
N ASN A 34 -71.25 -63.35 -4.35
CA ASN A 34 -71.12 -62.50 -3.14
C ASN A 34 -71.55 -63.11 -1.79
N GLU A 35 -72.26 -64.24 -1.74
CA GLU A 35 -72.71 -64.82 -0.45
C GLU A 35 -71.69 -65.78 0.18
N ASN A 36 -71.16 -66.76 -0.57
CA ASN A 36 -70.17 -67.73 -0.04
C ASN A 36 -68.84 -67.06 0.36
N ASP A 37 -68.39 -66.04 -0.39
CA ASP A 37 -67.17 -65.29 -0.08
C ASP A 37 -67.31 -64.43 1.20
N SER A 38 -68.52 -63.98 1.52
CA SER A 38 -68.79 -63.14 2.70
C SER A 38 -68.83 -63.95 4.00
N GLN A 39 -69.34 -65.18 3.91
CA GLN A 39 -69.37 -66.16 5.00
C GLN A 39 -67.95 -66.65 5.33
N PHE A 40 -67.16 -66.97 4.30
CA PHE A 40 -65.75 -67.37 4.44
C PHE A 40 -64.88 -66.26 5.06
N VAL A 41 -65.09 -65.00 4.68
CA VAL A 41 -64.42 -63.84 5.30
C VAL A 41 -64.82 -63.66 6.78
N TYR A 42 -66.07 -63.96 7.15
CA TYR A 42 -66.53 -63.90 8.54
C TYR A 42 -65.91 -65.02 9.39
N GLU A 43 -65.77 -66.23 8.85
CA GLU A 43 -65.07 -67.34 9.51
C GLU A 43 -63.59 -67.01 9.75
N ILE A 44 -62.92 -66.42 8.75
CA ILE A 44 -61.53 -65.94 8.90
C ILE A 44 -61.44 -64.83 9.95
N GLU A 45 -62.38 -63.90 9.99
CA GLU A 45 -62.44 -62.84 11.01
C GLU A 45 -62.57 -63.39 12.44
N GLN A 46 -63.43 -64.38 12.66
CA GLN A 46 -63.60 -65.04 13.95
C GLN A 46 -62.32 -65.80 14.37
N ILE A 47 -61.60 -66.41 13.43
CA ILE A 47 -60.31 -67.06 13.68
C ILE A 47 -59.24 -66.02 14.05
N VAL A 48 -59.23 -64.85 13.40
CA VAL A 48 -58.25 -63.77 13.64
C VAL A 48 -58.48 -63.09 14.99
N ARG A 49 -59.75 -62.86 15.38
CA ARG A 49 -60.13 -62.29 16.68
C ARG A 49 -60.17 -63.33 17.82
N GLY A 50 -60.18 -64.63 17.50
CA GLY A 50 -60.22 -65.73 18.45
C GLY A 50 -58.86 -66.07 19.09
N LYS A 51 -58.88 -66.84 20.19
CA LYS A 51 -57.68 -67.26 20.96
C LYS A 51 -56.92 -68.45 20.35
N GLN A 52 -57.30 -68.95 19.18
CA GLN A 52 -56.66 -70.12 18.57
C GLN A 52 -55.30 -69.78 17.93
N ASN A 53 -54.36 -70.73 17.99
CA ASN A 53 -53.03 -70.55 17.43
C ASN A 53 -53.11 -70.50 15.89
N TRP A 54 -52.80 -69.34 15.29
CA TRP A 54 -52.99 -69.09 13.84
C TRP A 54 -52.29 -70.12 12.94
N ARG A 55 -51.18 -70.71 13.39
CA ARG A 55 -50.48 -71.79 12.66
C ARG A 55 -51.33 -73.05 12.44
N ILE A 56 -52.26 -73.35 13.34
CA ILE A 56 -53.11 -74.56 13.26
C ILE A 56 -54.33 -74.26 12.38
N ALA A 57 -54.96 -73.09 12.56
CA ALA A 57 -56.14 -72.69 11.82
C ALA A 57 -55.87 -72.49 10.31
N PHE A 58 -54.73 -71.88 9.94
CA PHE A 58 -54.40 -71.59 8.53
C PHE A 58 -53.64 -72.71 7.82
N ASN A 59 -53.29 -73.82 8.49
CA ASN A 59 -52.74 -75.02 7.87
C ASN A 59 -53.82 -76.03 7.44
N ASN A 60 -55.11 -75.74 7.69
CA ASN A 60 -56.20 -76.53 7.16
C ASN A 60 -56.24 -76.45 5.62
N ALA A 61 -56.27 -77.61 4.95
CA ALA A 61 -56.19 -77.71 3.49
C ALA A 61 -57.26 -76.89 2.74
N LEU A 62 -58.45 -76.73 3.34
CA LEU A 62 -59.56 -75.95 2.80
C LEU A 62 -59.32 -74.44 2.82
N ILE A 63 -58.65 -73.92 3.85
CA ILE A 63 -58.36 -72.48 3.98
C ILE A 63 -57.15 -72.11 3.11
N SER A 64 -56.12 -72.96 3.09
CA SER A 64 -54.89 -72.74 2.30
C SER A 64 -55.15 -72.68 0.79
N VAL A 65 -56.07 -73.49 0.26
CA VAL A 65 -56.38 -73.55 -1.19
C VAL A 65 -57.33 -72.42 -1.65
N ASN A 66 -58.23 -71.96 -0.77
CA ASN A 66 -59.25 -70.95 -1.12
C ASN A 66 -58.86 -69.51 -0.75
N LEU A 67 -57.77 -69.29 -0.02
CA LEU A 67 -57.37 -67.95 0.38
C LEU A 67 -56.79 -67.18 -0.80
N LYS A 68 -57.51 -66.17 -1.26
CA LYS A 68 -57.07 -65.23 -2.28
C LYS A 68 -56.78 -63.85 -1.67
N PRO A 69 -55.96 -63.00 -2.30
CA PRO A 69 -55.62 -61.66 -1.80
C PRO A 69 -56.83 -60.77 -1.48
N HIS A 70 -57.93 -60.89 -2.24
CA HIS A 70 -59.16 -60.11 -2.02
C HIS A 70 -59.92 -60.49 -0.73
N HIS A 71 -59.72 -61.72 -0.21
CA HIS A 71 -60.24 -62.12 1.10
C HIS A 71 -59.48 -61.41 2.23
N VAL A 72 -58.16 -61.29 2.11
CA VAL A 72 -57.32 -60.58 3.09
C VAL A 72 -57.64 -59.09 3.09
N GLU A 73 -57.89 -58.47 1.93
CA GLU A 73 -58.37 -57.09 1.82
C GLU A 73 -59.67 -56.87 2.62
N LYS A 74 -60.67 -57.76 2.45
CA LYS A 74 -61.95 -57.67 3.17
C LYS A 74 -61.79 -57.86 4.68
N VAL A 75 -60.91 -58.76 5.13
CA VAL A 75 -60.63 -58.99 6.56
C VAL A 75 -59.91 -57.80 7.19
N LEU A 76 -58.93 -57.20 6.50
CA LEU A 76 -58.25 -55.99 6.97
C LEU A 76 -59.21 -54.80 7.11
N VAL A 77 -60.21 -54.69 6.23
CA VAL A 77 -61.26 -53.67 6.33
C VAL A 77 -62.19 -53.93 7.53
N ARG A 78 -62.50 -55.18 7.88
CA ARG A 78 -63.33 -55.52 9.06
C ARG A 78 -62.57 -55.50 10.39
N THR A 79 -61.25 -55.49 10.37
CA THR A 79 -60.38 -55.39 11.56
C THR A 79 -59.83 -53.99 11.82
N ARG A 80 -60.49 -52.95 11.27
CA ARG A 80 -60.15 -51.53 11.42
C ARG A 80 -60.01 -51.05 12.89
N ASP A 81 -60.73 -51.70 13.79
CA ASP A 81 -60.78 -51.33 15.22
C ASP A 81 -59.47 -51.66 15.97
N ASP A 82 -58.65 -52.61 15.47
CA ASP A 82 -57.36 -52.98 16.06
C ASP A 82 -56.27 -53.09 14.98
N SER A 83 -55.59 -51.96 14.75
CA SER A 83 -54.52 -51.87 13.75
C SER A 83 -53.26 -52.69 14.10
N ARG A 84 -53.05 -53.07 15.36
CA ARG A 84 -51.93 -53.94 15.76
C ARG A 84 -52.25 -55.40 15.44
N LEU A 85 -53.50 -55.83 15.67
CA LEU A 85 -53.97 -57.14 15.27
C LEU A 85 -53.95 -57.31 13.75
N ALA A 86 -54.40 -56.30 13.00
CA ALA A 86 -54.34 -56.28 11.55
C ALA A 86 -52.90 -56.41 11.02
N LEU A 87 -51.93 -55.70 11.62
CA LEU A 87 -50.51 -55.82 11.28
C LEU A 87 -49.93 -57.20 11.59
N ARG A 88 -50.27 -57.78 12.75
CA ARG A 88 -49.82 -59.13 13.12
C ARG A 88 -50.37 -60.17 12.14
N PHE A 89 -51.66 -60.06 11.79
CA PHE A 89 -52.31 -60.94 10.83
C PHE A 89 -51.68 -60.80 9.44
N PHE A 90 -51.42 -59.57 8.99
CA PHE A 90 -50.76 -59.29 7.72
C PHE A 90 -49.35 -59.90 7.64
N ASN A 91 -48.53 -59.72 8.68
CA ASN A 91 -47.18 -60.29 8.74
C ASN A 91 -47.21 -61.82 8.81
N PHE A 92 -48.16 -62.39 9.54
CA PHE A 92 -48.35 -63.84 9.61
C PHE A 92 -48.69 -64.43 8.24
N MET A 93 -49.61 -63.81 7.51
CA MET A 93 -49.99 -64.24 6.16
C MET A 93 -48.86 -64.08 5.14
N GLY A 94 -47.99 -63.08 5.31
CA GLY A 94 -46.81 -62.89 4.44
C GLY A 94 -45.72 -63.95 4.62
N LEU A 95 -45.72 -64.67 5.75
CA LEU A 95 -44.80 -65.78 6.05
C LEU A 95 -45.38 -67.16 5.67
N HIS A 96 -46.65 -67.22 5.28
CA HIS A 96 -47.31 -68.46 4.86
C HIS A 96 -46.90 -68.82 3.42
N ARG A 97 -46.62 -70.11 3.16
CA ARG A 97 -45.97 -70.57 1.92
C ARG A 97 -46.80 -70.17 0.69
N ASN A 98 -46.18 -69.42 -0.22
CA ASN A 98 -46.69 -68.97 -1.52
C ASN A 98 -47.82 -67.92 -1.51
N PHE A 99 -48.06 -67.19 -0.40
CA PHE A 99 -49.04 -66.11 -0.40
C PHE A 99 -48.41 -64.74 -0.73
N HIS A 100 -48.89 -64.10 -1.81
CA HIS A 100 -48.48 -62.75 -2.19
C HIS A 100 -49.60 -61.75 -1.88
N HIS A 101 -49.35 -60.88 -0.89
CA HIS A 101 -50.22 -59.74 -0.59
C HIS A 101 -50.39 -58.82 -1.81
N SER A 102 -51.64 -58.44 -2.10
CA SER A 102 -51.99 -57.46 -3.13
C SER A 102 -51.55 -56.05 -2.71
N THR A 103 -51.27 -55.18 -3.68
CA THR A 103 -50.98 -53.75 -3.40
C THR A 103 -52.10 -53.05 -2.65
N ALA A 104 -53.36 -53.40 -2.91
CA ALA A 104 -54.52 -52.88 -2.18
C ALA A 104 -54.50 -53.27 -0.69
N SER A 105 -54.10 -54.51 -0.35
CA SER A 105 -53.99 -54.94 1.06
C SER A 105 -52.92 -54.15 1.84
N PHE A 106 -51.79 -53.80 1.21
CA PHE A 106 -50.80 -52.89 1.80
C PHE A 106 -51.36 -51.47 1.97
N CYS A 107 -52.07 -50.94 0.97
CA CYS A 107 -52.64 -49.58 1.00
C CYS A 107 -53.71 -49.42 2.10
N ILE A 108 -54.58 -50.43 2.28
CA ILE A 108 -55.59 -50.47 3.34
C ILE A 108 -54.94 -50.48 4.72
N LEU A 109 -53.89 -51.30 4.91
CA LEU A 109 -53.19 -51.40 6.19
C LEU A 109 -52.41 -50.12 6.52
N ILE A 110 -51.79 -49.47 5.51
CA ILE A 110 -51.12 -48.18 5.67
C ILE A 110 -52.10 -47.11 6.15
N HIS A 111 -53.27 -46.96 5.51
CA HIS A 111 -54.29 -46.00 5.95
C HIS A 111 -54.81 -46.30 7.37
N SER A 112 -55.02 -47.58 7.71
CA SER A 112 -55.46 -48.01 9.05
C SER A 112 -54.41 -47.70 10.15
N LEU A 113 -53.13 -47.94 9.86
CA LEU A 113 -52.03 -47.68 10.80
C LEU A 113 -51.78 -46.19 11.01
N VAL A 114 -51.86 -45.39 9.95
CA VAL A 114 -51.71 -43.94 10.03
C VAL A 114 -52.88 -43.31 10.80
N GLN A 115 -54.11 -43.79 10.60
CA GLN A 115 -55.28 -43.35 11.36
C GLN A 115 -55.13 -43.62 12.87
N ASN A 116 -54.39 -44.67 13.26
CA ASN A 116 -54.10 -45.02 14.65
C ASN A 116 -52.74 -44.50 15.16
N SER A 117 -52.14 -43.51 14.48
CA SER A 117 -50.84 -42.88 14.83
C SER A 117 -49.63 -43.82 14.89
N LEU A 118 -49.68 -45.00 14.24
CA LEU A 118 -48.57 -45.95 14.16
C LEU A 118 -47.72 -45.68 12.91
N PHE A 119 -46.98 -44.57 12.92
CA PHE A 119 -46.20 -44.09 11.77
C PHE A 119 -45.01 -45.00 11.39
N TRP A 120 -44.34 -45.62 12.37
CA TRP A 120 -43.15 -46.44 12.10
C TRP A 120 -43.47 -47.75 11.35
N PRO A 121 -44.46 -48.57 11.78
CA PRO A 121 -44.89 -49.74 11.01
C PRO A 121 -45.41 -49.38 9.62
N ALA A 122 -46.15 -48.28 9.52
CA ALA A 122 -46.70 -47.83 8.25
C ALA A 122 -45.59 -47.40 7.27
N SER A 123 -44.54 -46.73 7.74
CA SER A 123 -43.36 -46.37 6.93
C SER A 123 -42.59 -47.62 6.46
N SER A 124 -42.43 -48.63 7.33
CA SER A 124 -41.80 -49.90 6.96
C SER A 124 -42.59 -50.65 5.88
N LEU A 125 -43.91 -50.71 5.98
CA LEU A 125 -44.75 -51.30 4.95
C LEU A 125 -44.68 -50.53 3.64
N LEU A 126 -44.65 -49.20 3.70
CA LEU A 126 -44.52 -48.34 2.52
C LEU A 126 -43.15 -48.53 1.82
N HIS A 127 -42.08 -48.76 2.58
CA HIS A 127 -40.77 -49.19 2.06
C HIS A 127 -40.87 -50.52 1.29
N THR A 128 -41.56 -51.52 1.85
CA THR A 128 -41.72 -52.82 1.18
C THR A 128 -42.55 -52.77 -0.10
N VAL A 129 -43.53 -51.86 -0.18
CA VAL A 129 -44.32 -51.63 -1.41
C VAL A 129 -43.46 -51.02 -2.50
N LEU A 130 -42.59 -50.07 -2.16
CA LEU A 130 -41.76 -49.36 -3.12
C LEU A 130 -40.59 -50.21 -3.64
N LEU A 131 -40.09 -51.17 -2.86
CA LEU A 131 -39.14 -52.18 -3.32
C LEU A 131 -39.70 -53.09 -4.44
N ARG A 132 -41.03 -53.16 -4.60
CA ARG A 132 -41.68 -53.93 -5.68
C ARG A 132 -41.60 -53.25 -7.06
N GLY A 133 -41.00 -52.06 -7.17
CA GLY A 133 -40.74 -51.39 -8.45
C GLY A 133 -41.99 -50.83 -9.14
N LEU A 134 -43.09 -50.64 -8.40
CA LEU A 134 -44.37 -50.16 -8.92
C LEU A 134 -44.33 -48.68 -9.30
N ASN A 135 -45.12 -48.29 -10.31
CA ASN A 135 -45.22 -46.88 -10.73
C ASN A 135 -45.88 -46.03 -9.63
N PRO A 136 -45.40 -44.79 -9.37
CA PRO A 136 -46.01 -43.90 -8.38
C PRO A 136 -47.49 -43.61 -8.63
N VAL A 137 -47.90 -43.55 -9.91
CA VAL A 137 -49.30 -43.38 -10.33
C VAL A 137 -50.16 -44.59 -9.94
N GLU A 138 -49.66 -45.81 -10.13
CA GLU A 138 -50.37 -47.04 -9.76
C GLU A 138 -50.50 -47.18 -8.24
N ILE A 139 -49.49 -46.77 -7.47
CA ILE A 139 -49.55 -46.74 -6.00
C ILE A 139 -50.57 -45.70 -5.54
N PHE A 140 -50.59 -44.53 -6.18
CA PHE A 140 -51.55 -43.47 -5.89
C PHE A 140 -52.99 -43.89 -6.20
N ASP A 141 -53.22 -44.50 -7.37
CA ASP A 141 -54.55 -44.97 -7.77
C ASP A 141 -55.07 -46.07 -6.82
N ASN A 142 -54.21 -47.00 -6.38
CA ASN A 142 -54.57 -48.01 -5.39
C ASN A 142 -54.84 -47.42 -3.99
N LEU A 143 -54.07 -46.41 -3.57
CA LEU A 143 -54.31 -45.66 -2.33
C LEU A 143 -55.59 -44.83 -2.40
N LEU A 144 -55.91 -44.26 -3.56
CA LEU A 144 -57.10 -43.46 -3.82
C LEU A 144 -58.36 -44.33 -3.93
N GLU A 145 -58.27 -45.47 -4.59
CA GLU A 145 -59.35 -46.46 -4.63
C GLU A 145 -59.64 -46.95 -3.21
N SER A 146 -58.61 -47.26 -2.42
CA SER A 146 -58.76 -47.63 -1.01
C SER A 146 -59.36 -46.50 -0.17
N TYR A 147 -58.96 -45.25 -0.43
CA TYR A 147 -59.48 -44.07 0.26
C TYR A 147 -60.98 -43.84 -0.05
N LYS A 148 -61.37 -43.88 -1.33
CA LYS A 148 -62.74 -43.65 -1.80
C LYS A 148 -63.68 -44.81 -1.48
N ARG A 149 -63.24 -46.05 -1.70
CA ARG A 149 -64.06 -47.27 -1.52
C ARG A 149 -64.38 -47.55 -0.06
N TYR A 150 -63.52 -47.13 0.87
CA TYR A 150 -63.66 -47.44 2.30
C TYR A 150 -63.86 -46.21 3.21
N LYS A 151 -63.99 -44.99 2.66
CA LYS A 151 -64.25 -43.73 3.39
C LYS A 151 -63.29 -43.50 4.58
N PHE A 152 -61.98 -43.52 4.33
CA PHE A 152 -61.00 -43.14 5.36
C PHE A 152 -61.08 -41.63 5.64
N SER A 153 -60.92 -41.24 6.91
CA SER A 153 -61.11 -39.87 7.38
C SER A 153 -59.90 -38.94 7.19
N SER A 154 -58.70 -39.47 6.96
CA SER A 154 -57.46 -38.69 6.94
C SER A 154 -56.69 -38.81 5.62
N SER A 155 -56.25 -37.68 5.07
CA SER A 155 -55.33 -37.57 3.92
C SER A 155 -53.88 -37.94 4.25
N SER A 156 -53.58 -38.18 5.52
CA SER A 156 -52.26 -38.41 6.10
C SER A 156 -51.49 -39.61 5.52
N GLY A 157 -52.20 -40.62 4.95
CA GLY A 157 -51.56 -41.71 4.23
C GLY A 157 -50.80 -41.25 2.98
N PHE A 158 -51.33 -40.23 2.28
CA PHE A 158 -50.67 -39.62 1.13
C PHE A 158 -49.52 -38.70 1.56
N ASP A 159 -49.66 -37.98 2.68
CA ASP A 159 -48.58 -37.17 3.26
C ASP A 159 -47.35 -38.00 3.65
N MET A 160 -47.58 -39.18 4.25
CA MET A 160 -46.50 -40.10 4.62
C MET A 160 -45.78 -40.67 3.38
N LEU A 161 -46.52 -40.93 2.29
CA LEU A 161 -45.93 -41.33 1.00
C LEU A 161 -45.02 -40.22 0.44
N ILE A 162 -45.46 -38.96 0.47
CA ILE A 162 -44.64 -37.82 0.01
C ILE A 162 -43.41 -37.64 0.90
N GLN A 163 -43.56 -37.72 2.23
CA GLN A 163 -42.42 -37.63 3.16
C GLN A 163 -41.39 -38.73 2.92
N TYR A 164 -41.84 -39.95 2.64
CA TYR A 164 -40.96 -41.06 2.31
C TYR A 164 -40.23 -40.86 0.97
N TYR A 165 -40.91 -40.35 -0.06
CA TYR A 165 -40.25 -39.99 -1.33
C TYR A 165 -39.20 -38.88 -1.15
N VAL A 166 -39.48 -37.88 -0.31
CA VAL A 166 -38.52 -36.82 0.05
C VAL A 166 -37.31 -37.40 0.79
N GLN A 167 -37.51 -38.33 1.73
CA GLN A 167 -36.41 -38.99 2.47
C GLN A 167 -35.51 -39.84 1.56
N ASN A 168 -36.07 -40.47 0.54
CA ASN A 168 -35.34 -41.33 -0.40
C ASN A 168 -34.79 -40.59 -1.64
N LYS A 169 -34.75 -39.25 -1.63
CA LYS A 169 -34.26 -38.42 -2.73
C LYS A 169 -34.98 -38.69 -4.08
N ARG A 170 -36.29 -38.97 -4.03
CA ARG A 170 -37.17 -39.17 -5.20
C ARG A 170 -38.19 -38.03 -5.29
N GLU A 171 -37.71 -36.81 -5.46
CA GLU A 171 -38.51 -35.58 -5.31
C GLU A 171 -39.46 -35.34 -6.49
N ARG A 172 -39.12 -35.82 -7.70
CA ARG A 172 -40.01 -35.76 -8.88
C ARG A 172 -41.29 -36.58 -8.68
N ASP A 173 -41.15 -37.74 -8.04
CA ASP A 173 -42.29 -38.60 -7.73
C ASP A 173 -43.15 -37.96 -6.65
N GLY A 174 -42.55 -37.29 -5.65
CA GLY A 174 -43.27 -36.46 -4.68
C GLY A 174 -44.11 -35.35 -5.31
N VAL A 175 -43.58 -34.64 -6.32
CA VAL A 175 -44.33 -33.60 -7.06
C VAL A 175 -45.48 -34.20 -7.87
N LEU A 176 -45.25 -35.34 -8.52
CA LEU A 176 -46.29 -36.04 -9.28
C LEU A 176 -47.48 -36.43 -8.39
N ILE A 177 -47.19 -36.97 -7.21
CA ILE A 177 -48.23 -37.35 -6.23
C ILE A 177 -49.04 -36.14 -5.77
N ILE A 178 -48.43 -34.97 -5.55
CA ILE A 178 -49.18 -33.75 -5.17
C ILE A 178 -50.08 -33.26 -6.30
N ASN A 179 -49.60 -33.26 -7.54
CA ASN A 179 -50.43 -32.90 -8.69
C ASN A 179 -51.63 -33.84 -8.83
N LEU A 180 -51.42 -35.15 -8.62
CA LEU A 180 -52.50 -36.13 -8.61
C LEU A 180 -53.46 -35.91 -7.43
N MET A 181 -52.97 -35.62 -6.22
CA MET A 181 -53.83 -35.26 -5.08
C MET A 181 -54.74 -34.07 -5.40
N ARG A 182 -54.21 -33.05 -6.07
CA ARG A 182 -54.96 -31.87 -6.48
C ARG A 182 -56.05 -32.19 -7.50
N ASP A 183 -55.75 -33.00 -8.51
CA ASP A 183 -56.72 -33.39 -9.55
C ASP A 183 -57.94 -34.13 -8.95
N TYR A 184 -57.80 -34.69 -7.74
CA TYR A 184 -58.88 -35.33 -6.99
C TYR A 184 -59.38 -34.53 -5.76
N GLY A 185 -58.95 -33.27 -5.58
CA GLY A 185 -59.41 -32.38 -4.52
C GLY A 185 -58.89 -32.68 -3.11
N LEU A 186 -57.78 -33.41 -2.98
CA LEU A 186 -57.10 -33.69 -1.71
C LEU A 186 -55.96 -32.69 -1.49
N PHE A 187 -55.86 -32.13 -0.28
CA PHE A 187 -54.81 -31.18 0.07
C PHE A 187 -53.79 -31.81 1.04
N PRO A 188 -52.48 -31.71 0.74
CA PRO A 188 -51.43 -32.17 1.64
C PRO A 188 -51.27 -31.23 2.86
N GLU A 189 -50.68 -31.76 3.94
CA GLU A 189 -50.33 -30.97 5.11
C GLU A 189 -49.23 -29.93 4.79
N VAL A 190 -49.32 -28.74 5.39
CA VAL A 190 -48.35 -27.64 5.24
C VAL A 190 -46.91 -28.08 5.55
N ARG A 191 -46.73 -29.00 6.52
CA ARG A 191 -45.41 -29.57 6.88
C ARG A 191 -44.82 -30.43 5.76
N THR A 192 -45.64 -31.28 5.13
CA THR A 192 -45.24 -32.12 3.98
C THR A 192 -44.85 -31.25 2.79
N LEU A 193 -45.61 -30.17 2.56
CA LEU A 193 -45.33 -29.17 1.53
C LEU A 193 -44.00 -28.45 1.77
N SER A 194 -43.78 -27.94 2.98
CA SER A 194 -42.52 -27.28 3.35
C SER A 194 -41.31 -28.21 3.19
N ALA A 195 -41.45 -29.49 3.54
CA ALA A 195 -40.39 -30.48 3.35
C ALA A 195 -40.08 -30.74 1.87
N LEU A 196 -41.10 -30.90 1.02
CA LEU A 196 -40.91 -31.09 -0.42
C LEU A 196 -40.33 -29.85 -1.10
N LEU A 197 -40.83 -28.65 -0.79
CA LEU A 197 -40.31 -27.40 -1.34
C LEU A 197 -38.85 -27.19 -0.97
N ASN A 198 -38.48 -27.48 0.29
CA ASN A 198 -37.08 -27.46 0.72
C ASN A 198 -36.21 -28.47 -0.04
N ALA A 199 -36.72 -29.69 -0.28
CA ALA A 199 -36.01 -30.71 -1.04
C ALA A 199 -35.81 -30.29 -2.50
N LEU A 200 -36.84 -29.74 -3.15
CA LEU A 200 -36.75 -29.21 -4.51
C LEU A 200 -35.80 -28.01 -4.62
N ALA A 201 -35.81 -27.13 -3.62
CA ALA A 201 -34.89 -26.00 -3.52
C ALA A 201 -33.42 -26.47 -3.42
N ARG A 202 -33.15 -27.56 -2.67
CA ARG A 202 -31.81 -28.17 -2.59
C ARG A 202 -31.32 -28.71 -3.93
N ILE A 203 -32.21 -29.24 -4.76
CA ILE A 203 -31.90 -29.79 -6.10
C ILE A 203 -31.88 -28.70 -7.18
N ARG A 204 -32.07 -27.43 -6.77
CA ARG A 204 -32.07 -26.25 -7.65
C ARG A 204 -33.16 -26.31 -8.72
N LYS A 205 -34.30 -26.95 -8.44
CA LYS A 205 -35.48 -26.95 -9.31
C LYS A 205 -36.42 -25.80 -8.97
N PHE A 206 -35.90 -24.58 -9.10
CA PHE A 206 -36.58 -23.36 -8.63
C PHE A 206 -37.90 -23.06 -9.38
N CYS A 207 -37.98 -23.30 -10.69
CA CYS A 207 -39.23 -23.05 -11.44
C CYS A 207 -40.38 -23.96 -10.97
N GLN A 208 -40.09 -25.24 -10.70
CA GLN A 208 -41.09 -26.19 -10.20
C GLN A 208 -41.57 -25.84 -8.78
N VAL A 209 -40.70 -25.23 -7.97
CA VAL A 209 -41.07 -24.69 -6.65
C VAL A 209 -42.06 -23.55 -6.78
N LEU A 210 -41.86 -22.63 -7.73
CA LEU A 210 -42.75 -21.50 -7.97
C LEU A 210 -44.09 -21.94 -8.55
N GLU A 211 -44.09 -22.83 -9.55
CA GLU A 211 -45.31 -23.42 -10.10
C GLU A 211 -46.14 -24.13 -9.04
N LEU A 212 -45.48 -24.87 -8.13
CA LEU A 212 -46.15 -25.53 -7.02
C LEU A 212 -46.69 -24.51 -6.01
N PHE A 213 -45.94 -23.45 -5.71
CA PHE A 213 -46.38 -22.39 -4.81
C PHE A 213 -47.60 -21.65 -5.34
N ASP A 214 -47.58 -21.21 -6.59
CA ASP A 214 -48.69 -20.50 -7.23
C ASP A 214 -49.94 -21.39 -7.28
N ALA A 215 -49.76 -22.68 -7.61
CA ALA A 215 -50.85 -23.65 -7.60
C ALA A 215 -51.48 -23.83 -6.21
N LEU A 216 -50.69 -23.73 -5.13
CA LEU A 216 -51.17 -23.88 -3.75
C LEU A 216 -51.91 -22.63 -3.26
N VAL A 217 -51.41 -21.44 -3.59
CA VAL A 217 -52.07 -20.17 -3.28
C VAL A 217 -53.42 -20.08 -4.00
N ASN A 218 -53.46 -20.47 -5.27
CA ASN A 218 -54.71 -20.52 -6.05
C ASN A 218 -55.71 -21.55 -5.50
N ALA A 219 -55.22 -22.59 -4.82
CA ALA A 219 -56.06 -23.60 -4.19
C ALA A 219 -56.52 -23.24 -2.76
N GLY A 220 -56.14 -22.07 -2.23
CA GLY A 220 -56.60 -21.56 -0.94
C GLY A 220 -55.85 -22.08 0.29
N VAL A 221 -54.72 -22.79 0.12
CA VAL A 221 -53.89 -23.25 1.25
C VAL A 221 -53.07 -22.06 1.76
N LYS A 222 -53.23 -21.69 3.05
CA LYS A 222 -52.44 -20.63 3.68
C LYS A 222 -50.98 -21.10 3.89
N PRO A 223 -49.98 -20.49 3.24
CA PRO A 223 -48.59 -20.87 3.44
C PRO A 223 -48.09 -20.43 4.82
N ASP A 224 -47.15 -21.18 5.39
CA ASP A 224 -46.45 -20.80 6.61
C ASP A 224 -45.21 -19.93 6.31
N ASN A 225 -44.60 -19.36 7.36
CA ASN A 225 -43.39 -18.54 7.24
C ASN A 225 -42.21 -19.28 6.58
N TYR A 226 -42.13 -20.61 6.75
CA TYR A 226 -41.06 -21.41 6.18
C TYR A 226 -41.20 -21.53 4.66
N ILE A 227 -42.41 -21.73 4.15
CA ILE A 227 -42.70 -21.77 2.72
C ILE A 227 -42.34 -20.43 2.07
N TYR A 228 -42.75 -19.30 2.64
CA TYR A 228 -42.36 -17.98 2.13
C TYR A 228 -40.84 -17.79 2.12
N THR A 229 -40.13 -18.23 3.17
CA THR A 229 -38.65 -18.14 3.22
C THR A 229 -37.98 -18.97 2.13
N VAL A 230 -38.49 -20.17 1.85
CA VAL A 230 -37.98 -21.03 0.77
C VAL A 230 -38.24 -20.42 -0.60
N VAL A 231 -39.43 -19.87 -0.82
CA VAL A 231 -39.81 -19.22 -2.08
C VAL A 231 -38.97 -17.97 -2.34
N VAL A 232 -38.81 -17.09 -1.34
CA VAL A 232 -37.94 -15.92 -1.43
C VAL A 232 -36.49 -16.33 -1.74
N LYS A 233 -35.98 -17.38 -1.09
CA LYS A 233 -34.65 -17.94 -1.40
C LYS A 233 -34.52 -18.38 -2.85
N CYS A 234 -35.53 -19.08 -3.38
CA CYS A 234 -35.54 -19.54 -4.76
C CYS A 234 -35.57 -18.38 -5.75
N LEU A 235 -36.38 -17.35 -5.49
CA LEU A 235 -36.46 -16.14 -6.32
C LEU A 235 -35.16 -15.33 -6.30
N CYS A 236 -34.50 -15.24 -5.14
CA CYS A 236 -33.19 -14.61 -5.01
C CYS A 236 -32.12 -15.30 -5.87
N GLU A 237 -32.10 -16.64 -5.90
CA GLU A 237 -31.18 -17.39 -6.77
C GLU A 237 -31.54 -17.29 -8.26
N LEU A 238 -32.82 -17.11 -8.59
CA LEU A 238 -33.31 -16.82 -9.95
C LEU A 238 -33.11 -15.35 -10.37
N LYS A 239 -32.66 -14.48 -9.45
CA LYS A 239 -32.50 -13.02 -9.63
C LYS A 239 -33.79 -12.26 -9.94
N ASP A 240 -34.95 -12.82 -9.61
CA ASP A 240 -36.26 -12.17 -9.81
C ASP A 240 -36.70 -11.48 -8.51
N PHE A 241 -36.07 -10.34 -8.22
CA PHE A 241 -36.23 -9.62 -6.95
C PHE A 241 -37.56 -8.87 -6.83
N ASN A 242 -38.15 -8.45 -7.96
CA ASN A 242 -39.43 -7.75 -7.96
C ASN A 242 -40.54 -8.70 -7.49
N LYS A 243 -40.59 -9.91 -8.07
CA LYS A 243 -41.52 -10.94 -7.59
C LYS A 243 -41.25 -11.36 -6.15
N ALA A 244 -39.98 -11.40 -5.72
CA ALA A 244 -39.67 -11.69 -4.33
C ALA A 244 -40.26 -10.64 -3.38
N ASN A 245 -40.15 -9.35 -3.74
CA ASN A 245 -40.75 -8.25 -2.98
C ASN A 245 -42.29 -8.31 -3.00
N ASP A 246 -42.89 -8.64 -4.14
CA ASP A 246 -44.34 -8.81 -4.25
C ASP A 246 -44.86 -9.95 -3.36
N ILE A 247 -44.14 -11.08 -3.31
CA ILE A 247 -44.49 -12.20 -2.43
C ILE A 247 -44.33 -11.84 -0.94
N ILE A 248 -43.32 -11.05 -0.58
CA ILE A 248 -43.17 -10.52 0.79
C ILE A 248 -44.37 -9.63 1.15
N ASN A 249 -44.73 -8.69 0.28
CA ASN A 249 -45.90 -7.81 0.49
C ASN A 249 -47.22 -8.60 0.55
N GLN A 250 -47.34 -9.67 -0.25
CA GLN A 250 -48.50 -10.56 -0.23
C GLN A 250 -48.57 -11.33 1.10
N ALA A 251 -47.45 -11.83 1.62
CA ALA A 251 -47.40 -12.50 2.91
C ALA A 251 -47.83 -11.57 4.05
N GLU A 252 -47.46 -10.29 4.00
CA GLU A 252 -47.86 -9.28 4.99
C GLU A 252 -49.35 -8.95 4.92
N ARG A 253 -49.91 -8.78 3.71
CA ARG A 253 -51.36 -8.57 3.53
C ARG A 253 -52.19 -9.75 4.03
N ASN A 254 -51.63 -10.96 3.99
CA ASN A 254 -52.27 -12.17 4.46
C ASN A 254 -52.17 -12.36 5.99
N GLY A 255 -51.52 -11.43 6.71
CA GLY A 255 -51.37 -11.49 8.17
C GLY A 255 -50.37 -12.55 8.66
N CYS A 256 -49.50 -13.06 7.79
CA CYS A 256 -48.40 -13.94 8.18
C CYS A 256 -47.28 -13.09 8.78
N GLY A 257 -47.03 -13.21 10.08
CA GLY A 257 -45.93 -12.51 10.74
C GLY A 257 -44.58 -12.99 10.24
N LEU A 258 -44.05 -12.37 9.18
CA LEU A 258 -42.78 -12.75 8.56
C LEU A 258 -41.63 -12.67 9.57
N SER A 259 -40.79 -13.70 9.57
CA SER A 259 -39.60 -13.73 10.42
C SER A 259 -38.46 -12.86 9.83
N ILE A 260 -37.59 -12.35 10.70
CA ILE A 260 -36.35 -11.65 10.31
C ILE A 260 -35.49 -12.51 9.36
N VAL A 261 -35.55 -13.84 9.48
CA VAL A 261 -34.84 -14.80 8.61
C VAL A 261 -35.25 -14.64 7.13
N THR A 262 -36.53 -14.39 6.86
CA THR A 262 -37.05 -14.20 5.49
C THR A 262 -36.44 -12.94 4.86
N TYR A 263 -36.35 -11.87 5.63
CA TYR A 263 -35.72 -10.62 5.21
C TYR A 263 -34.19 -10.74 5.06
N ASN A 264 -33.51 -11.45 5.97
CA ASN A 264 -32.07 -11.73 5.86
C ASN A 264 -31.73 -12.52 4.58
N VAL A 265 -32.57 -13.49 4.21
CA VAL A 265 -32.42 -14.24 2.95
C VAL A 265 -32.57 -13.30 1.75
N PHE A 266 -33.53 -12.37 1.80
CA PHE A 266 -33.75 -11.41 0.73
C PHE A 266 -32.60 -10.40 0.59
N ILE A 267 -32.19 -9.79 1.71
CA ILE A 267 -31.03 -8.89 1.80
C ILE A 267 -29.77 -9.58 1.28
N HIS A 268 -29.48 -10.81 1.71
CA HIS A 268 -28.34 -11.58 1.20
C HIS A 268 -28.43 -11.83 -0.31
N GLY A 269 -29.62 -12.14 -0.84
CA GLY A 269 -29.86 -12.30 -2.27
C GLY A 269 -29.57 -11.03 -3.08
N LEU A 270 -30.01 -9.88 -2.57
CA LEU A 270 -29.77 -8.55 -3.17
C LEU A 270 -28.28 -8.19 -3.13
N CYS A 271 -27.61 -8.37 -1.99
CA CYS A 271 -26.17 -8.14 -1.84
C CYS A 271 -25.33 -9.05 -2.75
N LYS A 272 -25.75 -10.31 -2.96
CA LYS A 272 -25.10 -11.24 -3.91
C LYS A 272 -25.20 -10.76 -5.35
N SER A 273 -26.23 -9.99 -5.67
CA SER A 273 -26.49 -9.47 -7.02
C SER A 273 -26.09 -8.00 -7.20
N GLN A 274 -25.29 -7.45 -6.27
CA GLN A 274 -24.79 -6.07 -6.29
C GLN A 274 -25.90 -4.98 -6.24
N ARG A 275 -27.11 -5.31 -5.77
CA ARG A 275 -28.20 -4.35 -5.54
C ARG A 275 -28.30 -3.96 -4.07
N VAL A 276 -27.20 -3.46 -3.52
CA VAL A 276 -27.08 -3.25 -2.05
C VAL A 276 -27.94 -2.08 -1.55
N TRP A 277 -28.17 -1.05 -2.36
CA TRP A 277 -29.02 0.08 -1.98
C TRP A 277 -30.47 -0.32 -1.69
N GLU A 278 -31.02 -1.26 -2.46
CA GLU A 278 -32.33 -1.84 -2.17
C GLU A 278 -32.33 -2.66 -0.88
N ALA A 279 -31.22 -3.34 -0.58
CA ALA A 279 -31.06 -4.07 0.67
C ALA A 279 -31.00 -3.13 1.89
N VAL A 280 -30.36 -1.97 1.76
CA VAL A 280 -30.35 -0.90 2.79
C VAL A 280 -31.76 -0.35 3.01
N GLU A 281 -32.51 -0.14 1.92
CA GLU A 281 -33.90 0.32 2.01
C GLU A 281 -34.80 -0.70 2.73
N ILE A 282 -34.64 -1.99 2.45
CA ILE A 282 -35.36 -3.05 3.16
C ILE A 282 -35.02 -3.06 4.65
N LYS A 283 -33.76 -2.78 5.03
CA LYS A 283 -33.37 -2.63 6.44
C LYS A 283 -34.07 -1.45 7.10
N ARG A 284 -34.25 -0.32 6.40
CA ARG A 284 -35.03 0.82 6.92
C ARG A 284 -36.49 0.44 7.17
N LEU A 285 -37.10 -0.28 6.22
CA LEU A 285 -38.46 -0.80 6.33
C LEU A 285 -38.64 -1.81 7.49
N LEU A 286 -37.59 -2.56 7.88
CA LEU A 286 -37.66 -3.42 9.07
C LEU A 286 -37.92 -2.62 10.35
N GLY A 287 -37.27 -1.46 10.50
CA GLY A 287 -37.45 -0.58 11.65
C GLY A 287 -38.87 -0.02 11.75
N GLU A 288 -39.46 0.40 10.63
CA GLU A 288 -40.85 0.87 10.56
C GLU A 288 -41.87 -0.23 10.90
N LYS A 289 -41.53 -1.48 10.60
CA LYS A 289 -42.37 -2.66 10.86
C LYS A 289 -42.24 -3.22 12.28
N GLY A 290 -41.44 -2.60 13.15
CA GLY A 290 -41.21 -3.04 14.52
C GLY A 290 -40.36 -4.31 14.65
N LEU A 291 -39.69 -4.73 13.58
CA LEU A 291 -38.74 -5.85 13.58
C LEU A 291 -37.33 -5.31 13.82
N LYS A 292 -36.63 -5.84 14.83
CA LYS A 292 -35.23 -5.46 15.10
C LYS A 292 -34.30 -6.22 14.17
N ALA A 293 -33.50 -5.49 13.40
CA ALA A 293 -32.41 -6.07 12.61
C ALA A 293 -31.42 -6.81 13.52
N ASP A 294 -30.98 -7.99 13.09
CA ASP A 294 -30.05 -8.81 13.86
C ASP A 294 -28.61 -8.65 13.35
N VAL A 295 -27.65 -9.25 14.07
CA VAL A 295 -26.22 -9.27 13.71
C VAL A 295 -26.00 -9.73 12.27
N VAL A 296 -26.83 -10.68 11.78
CA VAL A 296 -26.73 -11.25 10.44
C VAL A 296 -27.20 -10.24 9.39
N THR A 297 -28.25 -9.47 9.65
CA THR A 297 -28.70 -8.37 8.79
C THR A 297 -27.57 -7.36 8.56
N TYR A 298 -26.95 -6.85 9.63
CA TYR A 298 -25.87 -5.88 9.54
C TYR A 298 -24.63 -6.45 8.85
N CYS A 299 -24.19 -7.66 9.22
CA CYS A 299 -23.00 -8.28 8.60
C CYS A 299 -23.20 -8.57 7.10
N THR A 300 -24.40 -8.97 6.69
CA THR A 300 -24.69 -9.22 5.26
C THR A 300 -24.71 -7.93 4.44
N LEU A 301 -25.23 -6.83 5.00
CA LEU A 301 -25.17 -5.51 4.38
C LEU A 301 -23.74 -4.99 4.26
N VAL A 302 -22.95 -5.05 5.34
CA VAL A 302 -21.54 -4.62 5.33
C VAL A 302 -20.73 -5.41 4.28
N LEU A 303 -20.87 -6.74 4.26
CA LEU A 303 -20.19 -7.56 3.24
C LEU A 303 -20.69 -7.26 1.81
N GLY A 304 -21.96 -6.88 1.66
CA GLY A 304 -22.52 -6.41 0.40
C GLY A 304 -21.89 -5.10 -0.06
N LEU A 305 -21.82 -4.09 0.83
CA LEU A 305 -21.21 -2.78 0.58
C LEU A 305 -19.73 -2.93 0.21
N CYS A 306 -18.99 -3.80 0.90
CA CYS A 306 -17.60 -4.12 0.57
C CYS A 306 -17.42 -4.67 -0.86
N ARG A 307 -18.42 -5.35 -1.43
CA ARG A 307 -18.36 -5.85 -2.81
C ARG A 307 -18.59 -4.76 -3.86
N ILE A 308 -19.34 -3.71 -3.52
CA ILE A 308 -19.59 -2.55 -4.39
C ILE A 308 -18.48 -1.50 -4.23
N GLN A 309 -17.58 -1.67 -3.26
CA GLN A 309 -16.50 -0.72 -2.91
C GLN A 309 -16.99 0.57 -2.25
N GLU A 310 -18.23 0.57 -1.74
CA GLU A 310 -18.81 1.67 -0.95
C GLU A 310 -18.44 1.50 0.53
N PHE A 311 -17.16 1.71 0.85
CA PHE A 311 -16.64 1.41 2.19
C PHE A 311 -17.05 2.41 3.26
N GLU A 312 -17.30 3.68 2.91
CA GLU A 312 -17.72 4.74 3.85
C GLU A 312 -19.08 4.43 4.46
N VAL A 313 -20.07 4.12 3.62
CA VAL A 313 -21.40 3.65 4.06
C VAL A 313 -21.26 2.33 4.83
N GLY A 314 -20.32 1.47 4.45
CA GLY A 314 -19.99 0.26 5.20
C GLY A 314 -19.53 0.52 6.64
N VAL A 315 -18.81 1.63 6.88
CA VAL A 315 -18.43 2.09 8.22
C VAL A 315 -19.63 2.62 8.98
N GLU A 316 -20.48 3.43 8.36
CA GLU A 316 -21.71 3.96 8.99
C GLU A 316 -22.63 2.83 9.48
N VAL A 317 -22.86 1.81 8.63
CA VAL A 317 -23.67 0.64 9.00
C VAL A 317 -23.00 -0.17 10.13
N MET A 318 -21.66 -0.17 10.20
CA MET A 318 -20.92 -0.84 11.29
C MET A 318 -20.95 -0.04 12.59
N ASP A 319 -20.85 1.30 12.52
CA ASP A 319 -20.98 2.17 13.69
C ASP A 319 -22.40 2.09 14.28
N GLU A 320 -23.45 2.08 13.44
CA GLU A 320 -24.83 1.84 13.89
C GLU A 320 -24.97 0.48 14.60
N MET A 321 -24.35 -0.57 14.04
CA MET A 321 -24.34 -1.89 14.65
C MET A 321 -23.69 -1.89 16.04
N ILE A 322 -22.59 -1.15 16.21
CA ILE A 322 -21.85 -1.04 17.47
C ILE A 322 -22.64 -0.22 18.51
N GLU A 323 -23.29 0.87 18.11
CA GLU A 323 -24.12 1.70 18.98
C GLU A 323 -25.32 0.93 19.55
N LEU A 324 -25.88 0.01 18.77
CA LEU A 324 -26.94 -0.90 19.21
C LEU A 324 -26.44 -2.06 20.10
N GLY A 325 -25.14 -2.14 20.36
CA GLY A 325 -24.51 -3.16 21.21
C GLY A 325 -24.27 -4.50 20.53
N TYR A 326 -24.36 -4.57 19.20
CA TYR A 326 -24.08 -5.79 18.44
C TYR A 326 -22.59 -5.95 18.17
N VAL A 327 -22.11 -7.20 18.21
CA VAL A 327 -20.71 -7.54 17.96
C VAL A 327 -20.53 -7.88 16.47
N PRO A 328 -19.76 -7.10 15.70
CA PRO A 328 -19.56 -7.36 14.28
C PRO A 328 -18.75 -8.65 14.05
N SER A 329 -19.07 -9.35 12.96
CA SER A 329 -18.32 -10.54 12.57
C SER A 329 -16.91 -10.19 12.09
N GLU A 330 -15.93 -11.06 12.37
CA GLU A 330 -14.54 -10.88 11.95
C GLU A 330 -14.41 -10.64 10.43
N ALA A 331 -15.20 -11.36 9.64
CA ALA A 331 -15.21 -11.23 8.18
C ALA A 331 -15.69 -9.86 7.71
N ALA A 332 -16.70 -9.28 8.37
CA ALA A 332 -17.20 -7.94 8.05
C ALA A 332 -16.14 -6.86 8.37
N VAL A 333 -15.52 -6.94 9.55
CA VAL A 333 -14.44 -6.04 9.97
C VAL A 333 -13.25 -6.13 9.02
N SER A 334 -12.81 -7.36 8.70
CA SER A 334 -11.69 -7.59 7.79
C SER A 334 -11.94 -7.04 6.39
N GLY A 335 -13.18 -7.21 5.88
CA GLY A 335 -13.57 -6.71 4.56
C GLY A 335 -13.55 -5.18 4.48
N VAL A 336 -14.11 -4.49 5.48
CA VAL A 336 -14.15 -3.02 5.51
C VAL A 336 -12.75 -2.43 5.68
N VAL A 337 -11.95 -2.95 6.62
CA VAL A 337 -10.59 -2.44 6.88
C VAL A 337 -9.68 -2.61 5.66
N GLU A 338 -9.71 -3.76 5.00
CA GLU A 338 -8.92 -3.98 3.77
C GLU A 338 -9.40 -3.08 2.61
N GLY A 339 -10.72 -2.86 2.52
CA GLY A 339 -11.31 -1.93 1.56
C GLY A 339 -10.83 -0.49 1.75
N LEU A 340 -10.95 0.03 2.97
CA LEU A 340 -10.49 1.38 3.34
C LEU A 340 -8.98 1.54 3.12
N ARG A 341 -8.19 0.52 3.45
CA ARG A 341 -6.73 0.51 3.21
C ARG A 341 -6.39 0.65 1.72
N ARG A 342 -7.14 -0.01 0.83
CA ARG A 342 -6.93 0.09 -0.63
C ARG A 342 -7.31 1.46 -1.18
N MET A 343 -8.32 2.10 -0.61
CA MET A 343 -8.71 3.47 -0.95
C MET A 343 -7.75 4.54 -0.41
N GLY A 344 -6.86 4.18 0.53
CA GLY A 344 -5.92 5.09 1.17
C GLY A 344 -6.46 5.79 2.43
N SER A 345 -7.70 5.51 2.84
CA SER A 345 -8.35 6.05 4.04
C SER A 345 -7.90 5.33 5.32
N ILE A 346 -6.61 5.41 5.61
CA ILE A 346 -5.94 4.67 6.70
C ILE A 346 -6.41 5.17 8.08
N GLU A 347 -6.75 6.44 8.23
CA GLU A 347 -7.22 7.00 9.52
C GLU A 347 -8.54 6.38 9.97
N VAL A 348 -9.52 6.33 9.08
CA VAL A 348 -10.85 5.74 9.35
C VAL A 348 -10.72 4.24 9.66
N ALA A 349 -9.85 3.53 8.93
CA ALA A 349 -9.58 2.12 9.17
C ALA A 349 -8.96 1.86 10.56
N PHE A 350 -8.09 2.76 11.03
CA PHE A 350 -7.47 2.69 12.35
C PHE A 350 -8.47 2.95 13.47
N GLU A 351 -9.31 3.98 13.31
CA GLU A 351 -10.36 4.31 14.28
C GLU A 351 -11.34 3.14 14.43
N LEU A 352 -11.78 2.55 13.31
CA LEU A 352 -12.66 1.39 13.31
C LEU A 352 -12.04 0.20 14.05
N LEU A 353 -10.77 -0.11 13.80
CA LEU A 353 -10.06 -1.20 14.51
C LEU A 353 -9.96 -0.95 16.03
N ASN A 354 -9.76 0.30 16.44
CA ASN A 354 -9.75 0.66 17.86
C ASN A 354 -11.14 0.54 18.51
N LYS A 355 -12.20 0.99 17.83
CA LYS A 355 -13.60 0.84 18.28
C LYS A 355 -13.98 -0.64 18.41
N VAL A 356 -13.81 -1.41 17.35
CA VAL A 356 -14.08 -2.86 17.31
C VAL A 356 -13.25 -3.60 18.35
N GLY A 357 -12.01 -3.13 18.56
CA GLY A 357 -11.14 -3.69 19.57
C GLY A 357 -11.61 -3.50 21.01
N LYS A 358 -12.26 -2.37 21.34
CA LYS A 358 -12.85 -2.17 22.68
C LYS A 358 -14.00 -3.14 22.97
N LEU A 359 -14.65 -3.65 21.93
CA LEU A 359 -15.75 -4.62 22.02
C LEU A 359 -15.25 -6.08 22.17
N GLY A 360 -13.94 -6.31 22.16
CA GLY A 360 -13.35 -7.65 22.34
C GLY A 360 -13.34 -8.51 21.08
N VAL A 361 -13.70 -7.98 19.91
CA VAL A 361 -13.55 -8.70 18.63
C VAL A 361 -12.07 -8.71 18.25
N MET A 362 -11.56 -9.89 17.88
CA MET A 362 -10.23 -10.05 17.33
C MET A 362 -10.28 -10.09 15.80
N PRO A 363 -9.82 -9.05 15.10
CA PRO A 363 -9.43 -9.17 13.71
C PRO A 363 -8.30 -10.19 13.55
N ASN A 364 -8.24 -10.89 12.42
CA ASN A 364 -7.11 -11.77 12.11
C ASN A 364 -5.77 -11.02 12.07
N LEU A 365 -4.70 -11.79 12.25
CA LEU A 365 -3.31 -11.33 12.14
C LEU A 365 -3.01 -10.64 10.80
N PHE A 366 -3.66 -11.06 9.72
CA PHE A 366 -3.45 -10.49 8.39
C PHE A 366 -3.92 -9.04 8.29
N VAL A 367 -5.07 -8.69 8.89
CA VAL A 367 -5.60 -7.32 8.95
C VAL A 367 -4.68 -6.43 9.79
N TYR A 368 -4.23 -6.90 10.95
CA TYR A 368 -3.25 -6.18 11.77
C TYR A 368 -1.95 -5.93 11.01
N ASN A 369 -1.36 -6.96 10.37
CA ASN A 369 -0.13 -6.82 9.60
C ASN A 369 -0.30 -5.86 8.41
N SER A 370 -1.42 -5.95 7.70
CA SER A 370 -1.73 -5.08 6.57
C SER A 370 -1.88 -3.63 7.02
N MET A 371 -2.50 -3.41 8.17
CA MET A 371 -2.70 -2.08 8.74
C MET A 371 -1.40 -1.47 9.26
N ILE A 372 -0.62 -2.24 10.02
CA ILE A 372 0.71 -1.84 10.52
C ILE A 372 1.61 -1.45 9.34
N ASN A 373 1.63 -2.25 8.26
CA ASN A 373 2.40 -1.94 7.05
C ASN A 373 1.94 -0.63 6.39
N SER A 374 0.62 -0.41 6.33
CA SER A 374 0.06 0.82 5.78
C SER A 374 0.46 2.04 6.60
N LEU A 375 0.34 1.97 7.92
CA LEU A 375 0.72 3.04 8.85
C LEU A 375 2.23 3.34 8.76
N CYS A 376 3.07 2.31 8.71
CA CYS A 376 4.52 2.44 8.51
C CYS A 376 4.85 3.14 7.18
N LYS A 377 4.17 2.82 6.08
CA LYS A 377 4.38 3.49 4.79
C LYS A 377 3.94 4.96 4.79
N THR A 378 2.91 5.32 5.55
CA THR A 378 2.48 6.70 5.75
C THR A 378 3.32 7.49 6.76
N GLY A 379 4.27 6.85 7.43
CA GLY A 379 5.12 7.48 8.45
C GLY A 379 4.48 7.63 9.83
N LYS A 380 3.26 7.13 10.04
CA LYS A 380 2.55 7.15 11.34
C LYS A 380 3.02 6.00 12.25
N LEU A 381 4.28 6.07 12.65
CA LEU A 381 4.94 4.98 13.37
C LEU A 381 4.40 4.75 14.79
N ASP A 382 3.98 5.81 15.48
CA ASP A 382 3.51 5.69 16.87
C ASP A 382 2.16 4.97 16.93
N GLU A 383 1.28 5.19 15.95
CA GLU A 383 0.03 4.45 15.77
C GLU A 383 0.29 2.97 15.43
N ALA A 384 1.30 2.69 14.61
CA ALA A 384 1.71 1.33 14.26
C ALA A 384 2.20 0.54 15.48
N GLU A 385 2.99 1.18 16.35
CA GLU A 385 3.45 0.59 17.62
C GLU A 385 2.30 0.35 18.60
N LEU A 386 1.34 1.29 18.67
CA LEU A 386 0.14 1.10 19.47
C LEU A 386 -0.63 -0.14 19.02
N LEU A 387 -0.87 -0.33 17.71
CA LEU A 387 -1.53 -1.52 17.19
C LEU A 387 -0.77 -2.81 17.53
N PHE A 388 0.56 -2.81 17.40
CA PHE A 388 1.38 -3.97 17.76
C PHE A 388 1.24 -4.33 19.24
N SER A 389 1.23 -3.32 20.12
CA SER A 389 1.04 -3.52 21.57
C SER A 389 -0.35 -4.08 21.88
N VAL A 390 -1.40 -3.58 21.21
CA VAL A 390 -2.78 -4.04 21.36
C VAL A 390 -2.92 -5.48 20.87
N MET A 391 -2.32 -5.81 19.73
CA MET A 391 -2.30 -7.17 19.17
C MET A 391 -1.69 -8.17 20.17
N THR A 392 -0.54 -7.81 20.76
CA THR A 392 0.18 -8.66 21.72
C THR A 392 -0.60 -8.82 23.03
N LYS A 393 -1.15 -7.73 23.59
CA LYS A 393 -1.94 -7.76 24.84
C LYS A 393 -3.19 -8.62 24.74
N ARG A 394 -3.76 -8.72 23.54
CA ARG A 394 -4.96 -9.53 23.30
C ARG A 394 -4.65 -11.02 23.10
N GLY A 395 -3.38 -11.40 22.95
CA GLY A 395 -2.96 -12.80 22.80
C GLY A 395 -2.80 -13.27 21.35
N LEU A 396 -2.73 -12.34 20.38
CA LEU A 396 -2.29 -12.67 19.02
C LEU A 396 -0.75 -12.67 19.00
N PHE A 397 -0.17 -13.80 18.62
CA PHE A 397 1.27 -13.93 18.51
C PHE A 397 1.76 -13.31 17.20
N PRO A 398 2.67 -12.30 17.25
CA PRO A 398 3.29 -11.77 16.04
C PRO A 398 4.09 -12.86 15.32
N ASN A 399 4.05 -12.85 13.99
CA ASN A 399 4.87 -13.74 13.17
C ASN A 399 6.12 -13.01 12.62
N ASP A 400 6.94 -13.75 11.89
CA ASP A 400 8.11 -13.24 11.16
C ASP A 400 7.75 -12.04 10.26
N VAL A 401 6.59 -12.09 9.60
CA VAL A 401 6.09 -11.02 8.75
C VAL A 401 5.75 -9.76 9.56
N THR A 402 5.09 -9.88 10.72
CA THR A 402 4.77 -8.74 11.59
C THR A 402 6.04 -7.99 12.01
N TYR A 403 7.03 -8.71 12.51
CA TYR A 403 8.29 -8.12 12.94
C TYR A 403 9.04 -7.50 11.75
N THR A 404 9.08 -8.18 10.60
CA THR A 404 9.73 -7.65 9.39
C THR A 404 9.09 -6.34 8.92
N ILE A 405 7.75 -6.22 8.97
CA ILE A 405 7.04 -4.98 8.62
C ILE A 405 7.45 -3.83 9.54
N LEU A 406 7.50 -4.06 10.85
CA LEU A 406 7.92 -3.02 11.80
C LEU A 406 9.39 -2.64 11.60
N ILE A 407 10.27 -3.62 11.42
CA ILE A 407 11.70 -3.40 11.18
C ILE A 407 11.91 -2.57 9.90
N ASP A 408 11.21 -2.88 8.81
CA ASP A 408 11.26 -2.09 7.56
C ASP A 408 10.67 -0.68 7.75
N GLY A 409 9.52 -0.57 8.44
CA GLY A 409 8.87 0.72 8.71
C GLY A 409 9.73 1.68 9.52
N PHE A 410 10.28 1.20 10.65
CA PHE A 410 11.19 1.98 11.49
C PHE A 410 12.54 2.20 10.79
N GLY A 411 13.03 1.20 10.06
CA GLY A 411 14.27 1.27 9.27
C GLY A 411 14.22 2.31 8.14
N ARG A 412 13.06 2.57 7.53
CA ARG A 412 12.88 3.66 6.55
C ARG A 412 12.82 5.05 7.19
N SER A 413 12.41 5.14 8.44
CA SER A 413 12.09 6.39 9.13
C SER A 413 13.18 6.88 10.08
N ALA A 414 14.42 6.40 9.93
CA ALA A 414 15.59 6.78 10.74
C ALA A 414 15.58 6.33 12.21
N LYS A 415 14.52 5.69 12.71
CA LYS A 415 14.44 5.17 14.08
C LYS A 415 15.11 3.79 14.18
N LEU A 416 16.41 3.73 13.86
CA LEU A 416 17.18 2.48 13.75
C LEU A 416 17.30 1.73 15.09
N ASP A 417 17.34 2.44 16.22
CA ASP A 417 17.41 1.83 17.56
C ASP A 417 16.16 0.98 17.86
N VAL A 418 14.99 1.52 17.50
CA VAL A 418 13.70 0.82 17.64
C VAL A 418 13.62 -0.37 16.69
N ALA A 419 14.15 -0.23 15.47
CA ALA A 419 14.23 -1.35 14.51
C ALA A 419 15.08 -2.51 15.06
N PHE A 420 16.21 -2.21 15.72
CA PHE A 420 17.03 -3.22 16.39
C PHE A 420 16.35 -3.86 17.60
N TYR A 421 15.62 -3.07 18.39
CA TYR A 421 14.81 -3.59 19.50
C TYR A 421 13.83 -4.66 19.00
N TYR A 422 13.08 -4.38 17.94
CA TYR A 422 12.14 -5.34 17.35
C TYR A 422 12.84 -6.55 16.72
N PHE A 423 14.03 -6.38 16.15
CA PHE A 423 14.84 -7.48 15.64
C PHE A 423 15.33 -8.43 16.74
N ASN A 424 15.82 -7.89 17.86
CA ASN A 424 16.23 -8.70 19.01
C ASN A 424 15.03 -9.40 19.65
N LYS A 425 13.91 -8.69 19.80
CA LYS A 425 12.66 -9.24 20.33
C LYS A 425 12.12 -10.39 19.47
N MET A 426 12.29 -10.33 18.14
CA MET A 426 11.95 -11.42 17.24
C MET A 426 12.79 -12.67 17.52
N ILE A 427 14.11 -12.51 17.74
CA ILE A 427 15.03 -13.61 18.08
C ILE A 427 14.72 -14.18 19.46
N GLU A 428 14.49 -13.33 20.46
CA GLU A 428 14.10 -13.73 21.82
C GLU A 428 12.77 -14.50 21.85
N SER A 429 11.85 -14.18 20.94
CA SER A 429 10.57 -14.88 20.78
C SER A 429 10.72 -16.24 20.08
N GLY A 430 11.95 -16.68 19.75
CA GLY A 430 12.23 -17.95 19.09
C GLY A 430 11.99 -17.95 17.58
N LEU A 431 11.77 -16.79 16.95
CA LEU A 431 11.58 -16.68 15.51
C LEU A 431 12.94 -16.54 14.80
N SER A 432 13.13 -17.27 13.70
CA SER A 432 14.34 -17.14 12.89
C SER A 432 14.32 -15.86 12.07
N ALA A 433 15.41 -15.10 12.13
CA ALA A 433 15.59 -13.94 11.27
C ALA A 433 15.66 -14.37 9.81
N THR A 434 14.84 -13.74 8.96
CA THR A 434 14.79 -14.02 7.53
C THR A 434 15.74 -13.10 6.77
N VAL A 435 16.01 -13.41 5.49
CA VAL A 435 16.76 -12.52 4.60
C VAL A 435 16.14 -11.12 4.54
N TYR A 436 14.81 -11.00 4.64
CA TYR A 436 14.10 -9.73 4.57
C TYR A 436 14.31 -8.83 5.79
N SER A 437 14.39 -9.39 7.00
CA SER A 437 14.65 -8.61 8.21
C SER A 437 16.07 -8.03 8.19
N TYR A 438 17.07 -8.83 7.80
CA TYR A 438 18.44 -8.34 7.58
C TYR A 438 18.51 -7.29 6.46
N ASN A 439 17.86 -7.52 5.32
CA ASN A 439 17.83 -6.55 4.22
C ASN A 439 17.25 -5.20 4.65
N SER A 440 16.19 -5.23 5.45
CA SER A 440 15.52 -4.02 5.94
C SER A 440 16.44 -3.22 6.88
N LEU A 441 17.13 -3.91 7.79
CA LEU A 441 18.14 -3.28 8.66
C LEU A 441 19.33 -2.75 7.86
N ILE A 442 19.92 -3.55 6.96
CA ILE A 442 21.05 -3.14 6.12
C ILE A 442 20.65 -1.92 5.27
N SER A 443 19.49 -1.96 4.61
CA SER A 443 19.00 -0.83 3.80
C SER A 443 18.78 0.43 4.64
N GLY A 444 18.20 0.29 5.84
CA GLY A 444 18.09 1.38 6.80
C GLY A 444 19.45 1.97 7.19
N GLN A 445 20.38 1.14 7.65
CA GLN A 445 21.73 1.57 8.04
C GLN A 445 22.49 2.25 6.88
N CYS A 446 22.39 1.71 5.66
CA CYS A 446 22.96 2.31 4.46
C CYS A 446 22.32 3.66 4.09
N LYS A 447 21.02 3.86 4.35
CA LYS A 447 20.35 5.14 4.12
C LYS A 447 20.80 6.24 5.08
N PHE A 448 21.15 5.89 6.31
CA PHE A 448 21.55 6.85 7.34
C PHE A 448 23.07 6.99 7.51
N GLY A 449 23.87 6.37 6.64
CA GLY A 449 25.34 6.56 6.62
C GLY A 449 26.09 5.78 7.71
N ASN A 450 25.50 4.70 8.23
CA ASN A 450 26.13 3.83 9.23
C ASN A 450 26.71 2.56 8.56
N MET A 451 27.62 2.74 7.61
CA MET A 451 28.12 1.61 6.81
C MET A 451 28.87 0.54 7.61
N ARG A 452 29.51 0.88 8.74
CA ARG A 452 30.18 -0.10 9.62
C ARG A 452 29.20 -1.15 10.16
N THR A 453 28.05 -0.69 10.66
CA THR A 453 27.02 -1.58 11.20
C THR A 453 26.37 -2.40 10.08
N ALA A 454 26.18 -1.81 8.90
CA ALA A 454 25.68 -2.52 7.73
C ALA A 454 26.63 -3.65 7.29
N GLU A 455 27.95 -3.43 7.30
CA GLU A 455 28.97 -4.46 7.01
C GLU A 455 28.92 -5.61 8.04
N LEU A 456 28.78 -5.29 9.34
CA LEU A 456 28.67 -6.28 10.40
C LEU A 456 27.41 -7.15 10.23
N LEU A 457 26.26 -6.53 9.95
CA LEU A 457 24.99 -7.23 9.71
C LEU A 457 25.06 -8.11 8.45
N PHE A 458 25.73 -7.64 7.40
CA PHE A 458 25.95 -8.43 6.19
C PHE A 458 26.82 -9.66 6.48
N LYS A 459 27.88 -9.50 7.26
CA LYS A 459 28.74 -10.62 7.66
C LYS A 459 27.99 -11.62 8.54
N GLU A 460 27.23 -11.14 9.53
CA GLU A 460 26.42 -12.00 10.39
C GLU A 460 25.38 -12.79 9.59
N MET A 461 24.74 -12.16 8.60
CA MET A 461 23.81 -12.81 7.68
C MET A 461 24.48 -13.98 6.93
N VAL A 462 25.69 -13.76 6.42
CA VAL A 462 26.47 -14.80 5.71
C VAL A 462 26.93 -15.90 6.66
N ASP A 463 27.41 -15.54 7.85
CA ASP A 463 27.87 -16.50 8.87
C ASP A 463 26.73 -17.41 9.36
N LYS A 464 25.48 -16.91 9.39
CA LYS A 464 24.27 -17.70 9.67
C LYS A 464 23.77 -18.54 8.48
N GLY A 465 24.48 -18.53 7.35
CA GLY A 465 24.15 -19.32 6.17
C GLY A 465 22.99 -18.75 5.33
N LEU A 466 22.58 -17.50 5.55
CA LEU A 466 21.55 -16.84 4.74
C LEU A 466 22.19 -16.31 3.44
N ILE A 467 21.60 -16.66 2.29
CA ILE A 467 22.12 -16.25 0.97
C ILE A 467 21.72 -14.79 0.71
N PRO A 468 22.68 -13.86 0.56
CA PRO A 468 22.37 -12.48 0.22
C PRO A 468 21.68 -12.36 -1.13
N THR A 469 20.75 -11.43 -1.23
CA THR A 469 19.92 -11.21 -2.42
C THR A 469 20.40 -9.99 -3.19
N VAL A 470 19.86 -9.77 -4.40
CA VAL A 470 20.08 -8.54 -5.19
C VAL A 470 19.79 -7.28 -4.34
N ALA A 471 18.74 -7.30 -3.52
CA ALA A 471 18.38 -6.18 -2.65
C ALA A 471 19.43 -5.88 -1.56
N THR A 472 20.07 -6.93 -1.01
CA THR A 472 21.14 -6.81 -0.01
C THR A 472 22.36 -6.12 -0.62
N TYR A 473 22.85 -6.66 -1.73
CA TYR A 473 24.01 -6.13 -2.46
C TYR A 473 23.76 -4.70 -2.95
N THR A 474 22.58 -4.45 -3.53
CA THR A 474 22.25 -3.12 -4.04
C THR A 474 22.13 -2.07 -2.93
N SER A 475 21.61 -2.45 -1.77
CA SER A 475 21.56 -1.54 -0.60
C SER A 475 22.97 -1.15 -0.13
N LEU A 476 23.90 -2.11 -0.06
CA LEU A 476 25.30 -1.85 0.30
C LEU A 476 26.00 -0.98 -0.76
N ILE A 477 25.83 -1.30 -2.04
CA ILE A 477 26.39 -0.51 -3.15
C ILE A 477 25.88 0.93 -3.09
N SER A 478 24.57 1.13 -2.93
CA SER A 478 23.97 2.46 -2.77
C SER A 478 24.50 3.21 -1.55
N GLY A 479 24.67 2.52 -0.42
CA GLY A 479 25.27 3.06 0.80
C GLY A 479 26.70 3.57 0.57
N TYR A 480 27.59 2.74 0.01
CA TYR A 480 28.97 3.14 -0.30
C TYR A 480 29.05 4.27 -1.32
N CYS A 481 28.17 4.27 -2.33
CA CYS A 481 28.10 5.34 -3.32
C CYS A 481 27.71 6.69 -2.68
N ARG A 482 26.78 6.70 -1.71
CA ARG A 482 26.39 7.92 -0.98
C ARG A 482 27.48 8.45 -0.05
N GLU A 483 28.26 7.56 0.57
CA GLU A 483 29.44 7.96 1.36
C GLU A 483 30.64 8.40 0.51
N GLY A 484 30.55 8.32 -0.82
CA GLY A 484 31.65 8.64 -1.74
C GLY A 484 32.73 7.55 -1.83
N LEU A 485 32.52 6.38 -1.23
CA LEU A 485 33.44 5.24 -1.23
C LEU A 485 33.22 4.32 -2.45
N VAL A 486 33.16 4.91 -3.65
CA VAL A 486 32.87 4.19 -4.91
C VAL A 486 33.79 2.99 -5.19
N PRO A 487 35.11 3.00 -4.87
CA PRO A 487 35.96 1.81 -5.05
C PRO A 487 35.49 0.59 -4.25
N LYS A 488 34.95 0.79 -3.03
CA LYS A 488 34.34 -0.31 -2.26
C LYS A 488 33.04 -0.77 -2.89
N ALA A 489 32.23 0.15 -3.42
CA ALA A 489 31.00 -0.18 -4.14
C ALA A 489 31.27 -1.13 -5.34
N PHE A 490 32.32 -0.87 -6.13
CA PHE A 490 32.72 -1.75 -7.23
C PHE A 490 33.22 -3.12 -6.77
N ARG A 491 33.92 -3.21 -5.62
CA ARG A 491 34.29 -4.52 -5.05
C ARG A 491 33.07 -5.37 -4.72
N ILE A 492 32.05 -4.75 -4.11
CA ILE A 492 30.78 -5.42 -3.79
C ILE A 492 30.01 -5.80 -5.06
N TYR A 493 30.04 -4.94 -6.09
CA TYR A 493 29.47 -5.25 -7.40
C TYR A 493 30.15 -6.47 -8.06
N HIS A 494 31.48 -6.53 -8.05
CA HIS A 494 32.20 -7.69 -8.59
C HIS A 494 31.97 -8.97 -7.78
N GLU A 495 31.84 -8.87 -6.45
CA GLU A 495 31.46 -9.99 -5.60
C GLU A 495 30.05 -10.52 -5.97
N MET A 496 29.09 -9.62 -6.18
CA MET A 496 27.74 -9.95 -6.61
C MET A 496 27.73 -10.69 -7.95
N THR A 497 28.46 -10.19 -8.95
CA THR A 497 28.57 -10.83 -10.27
C THR A 497 29.34 -12.15 -10.21
N GLY A 498 30.39 -12.24 -9.38
CA GLY A 498 31.21 -13.45 -9.20
C GLY A 498 30.44 -14.59 -8.53
N LYS A 499 29.43 -14.25 -7.70
CA LYS A 499 28.49 -15.21 -7.10
C LYS A 499 27.32 -15.60 -8.04
N GLY A 500 27.31 -15.11 -9.28
CA GLY A 500 26.25 -15.40 -10.26
C GLY A 500 24.94 -14.64 -10.01
N ILE A 501 24.94 -13.60 -9.17
CA ILE A 501 23.76 -12.80 -8.89
C ILE A 501 23.70 -11.65 -9.92
N ALA A 502 22.69 -11.68 -10.79
CA ALA A 502 22.53 -10.68 -11.85
C ALA A 502 22.20 -9.28 -11.27
N PRO A 503 22.98 -8.23 -11.61
CA PRO A 503 22.65 -6.85 -11.27
C PRO A 503 21.31 -6.42 -11.87
N ASN A 504 20.58 -5.54 -11.18
CA ASN A 504 19.35 -4.95 -11.71
C ASN A 504 19.56 -3.47 -12.07
N ALA A 505 18.55 -2.85 -12.67
CA ALA A 505 18.61 -1.43 -13.05
C ALA A 505 18.93 -0.49 -11.87
N PHE A 506 18.50 -0.83 -10.65
CA PHE A 506 18.78 -0.03 -9.45
C PHE A 506 20.25 -0.16 -9.00
N THR A 507 20.89 -1.32 -9.21
CA THR A 507 22.32 -1.53 -8.98
C THR A 507 23.16 -0.63 -9.88
N PHE A 508 22.88 -0.63 -11.19
CA PHE A 508 23.55 0.24 -12.15
C PHE A 508 23.29 1.72 -11.86
N THR A 509 22.04 2.10 -11.60
CA THR A 509 21.68 3.50 -11.26
C THR A 509 22.43 3.98 -10.01
N SER A 510 22.61 3.13 -8.99
CA SER A 510 23.35 3.48 -7.78
C SER A 510 24.84 3.70 -8.06
N LEU A 511 25.47 2.85 -8.88
CA LEU A 511 26.88 3.00 -9.29
C LEU A 511 27.10 4.25 -10.15
N ILE A 512 26.22 4.46 -11.15
CA ILE A 512 26.22 5.65 -12.01
C ILE A 512 26.07 6.90 -11.14
N SER A 513 25.12 6.92 -10.19
CA SER A 513 24.95 8.03 -9.24
C SER A 513 26.21 8.29 -8.42
N GLY A 514 26.83 7.24 -7.86
CA GLY A 514 28.09 7.36 -7.13
C GLY A 514 29.22 7.96 -7.97
N LEU A 515 29.36 7.54 -9.23
CA LEU A 515 30.35 8.09 -10.16
C LEU A 515 30.05 9.54 -10.55
N CYS A 516 28.78 9.88 -10.75
CA CYS A 516 28.34 11.25 -11.00
C CYS A 516 28.69 12.16 -9.81
N HIS A 517 28.57 11.68 -8.57
CA HIS A 517 28.95 12.44 -7.37
C HIS A 517 30.46 12.71 -7.26
N ILE A 518 31.31 11.85 -7.83
CA ILE A 518 32.78 12.01 -7.85
C ILE A 518 33.23 12.71 -9.16
N ASN A 519 32.30 13.21 -9.98
CA ASN A 519 32.56 13.84 -11.28
C ASN A 519 33.34 12.93 -12.27
N LYS A 520 33.13 11.61 -12.22
CA LYS A 520 33.71 10.64 -13.16
C LYS A 520 32.70 10.28 -14.27
N MET A 521 32.26 11.28 -15.04
CA MET A 521 31.18 11.12 -16.01
C MET A 521 31.50 10.16 -17.17
N ALA A 522 32.77 10.03 -17.56
CA ALA A 522 33.19 9.08 -18.60
C ALA A 522 32.98 7.61 -18.17
N GLU A 523 33.36 7.27 -16.94
CA GLU A 523 33.11 5.93 -16.37
C GLU A 523 31.60 5.69 -16.17
N ALA A 524 30.84 6.74 -15.79
CA ALA A 524 29.39 6.65 -15.62
C ALA A 524 28.65 6.39 -16.94
N SER A 525 29.08 7.04 -18.04
CA SER A 525 28.52 6.84 -19.38
C SER A 525 28.82 5.43 -19.89
N LYS A 526 30.04 4.93 -19.66
CA LYS A 526 30.40 3.56 -20.02
C LYS A 526 29.53 2.53 -19.28
N LEU A 527 29.28 2.72 -17.99
CA LEU A 527 28.39 1.83 -17.23
C LEU A 527 26.93 1.89 -17.72
N PHE A 528 26.50 3.03 -18.24
CA PHE A 528 25.18 3.16 -18.86
C PHE A 528 25.12 2.38 -20.18
N ASP A 529 26.16 2.47 -21.01
CA ASP A 529 26.26 1.69 -22.25
C ASP A 529 26.31 0.18 -21.93
N ASP A 530 27.12 -0.24 -20.96
CA ASP A 530 27.19 -1.63 -20.47
C ASP A 530 25.81 -2.13 -20.01
N MET A 531 25.02 -1.29 -19.33
CA MET A 531 23.66 -1.60 -18.88
C MET A 531 22.72 -1.86 -20.06
N VAL A 532 22.84 -1.07 -21.13
CA VAL A 532 22.06 -1.23 -22.37
C VAL A 532 22.50 -2.48 -23.13
N GLU A 533 23.80 -2.75 -23.22
CA GLU A 533 24.34 -3.97 -23.86
C GLU A 533 23.90 -5.25 -23.15
N LEU A 534 23.75 -5.22 -21.82
CA LEU A 534 23.23 -6.32 -21.01
C LEU A 534 21.70 -6.50 -21.10
N ASN A 535 21.02 -5.76 -21.99
CA ASN A 535 19.55 -5.72 -22.14
C ASN A 535 18.80 -5.32 -20.86
N ILE A 536 19.42 -4.55 -19.97
CA ILE A 536 18.75 -4.01 -18.78
C ILE A 536 18.23 -2.62 -19.15
N LEU A 537 16.91 -2.46 -19.23
CA LEU A 537 16.29 -1.20 -19.65
C LEU A 537 16.53 -0.09 -18.61
N PRO A 538 17.14 1.05 -18.99
CA PRO A 538 17.21 2.23 -18.14
C PRO A 538 15.83 2.74 -17.78
N ASN A 539 15.66 3.15 -16.52
CA ASN A 539 14.41 3.74 -16.05
C ASN A 539 14.53 5.27 -15.96
N GLU A 540 13.43 5.94 -15.64
CA GLU A 540 13.37 7.41 -15.50
C GLU A 540 14.43 7.93 -14.52
N VAL A 541 14.68 7.19 -13.42
CA VAL A 541 15.67 7.55 -12.41
C VAL A 541 17.10 7.47 -12.95
N THR A 542 17.42 6.47 -13.79
CA THR A 542 18.75 6.33 -14.40
C THR A 542 19.07 7.54 -15.30
N TYR A 543 18.11 7.96 -16.13
CA TYR A 543 18.27 9.16 -16.96
C TYR A 543 18.39 10.43 -16.11
N ASN A 544 17.54 10.59 -15.08
CA ASN A 544 17.60 11.75 -14.18
C ASN A 544 18.98 11.88 -13.51
N VAL A 545 19.58 10.77 -13.07
CA VAL A 545 20.91 10.76 -12.45
C VAL A 545 22.00 11.18 -13.44
N LEU A 546 21.96 10.70 -14.69
CA LEU A 546 22.94 11.10 -15.71
C LEU A 546 22.79 12.56 -16.14
N ILE A 547 21.55 13.01 -16.32
CA ILE A 547 21.23 14.41 -16.62
C ILE A 547 21.76 15.31 -15.49
N GLU A 548 21.52 14.93 -14.23
CA GLU A 548 22.05 15.67 -13.08
C GLU A 548 23.59 15.69 -13.05
N GLY A 549 24.23 14.54 -13.31
CA GLY A 549 25.68 14.44 -13.40
C GLY A 549 26.28 15.38 -14.45
N HIS A 550 25.76 15.35 -15.68
CA HIS A 550 26.23 16.23 -16.76
C HIS A 550 25.93 17.71 -16.49
N CYS A 551 24.80 18.02 -15.87
CA CYS A 551 24.46 19.39 -15.46
C CYS A 551 25.44 19.93 -14.41
N ARG A 552 25.89 19.10 -13.45
CA ARG A 552 26.91 19.50 -12.45
C ARG A 552 28.30 19.68 -13.05
N GLU A 553 28.66 18.88 -14.06
CA GLU A 553 29.90 19.05 -14.83
C GLU A 553 29.87 20.32 -15.72
N GLY A 554 28.68 20.83 -16.01
CA GLY A 554 28.45 21.99 -16.89
C GLY A 554 28.23 21.61 -18.37
N ASN A 555 28.14 20.32 -18.69
CA ASN A 555 27.89 19.82 -20.04
C ASN A 555 26.38 19.79 -20.34
N THR A 556 25.79 20.98 -20.51
CA THR A 556 24.35 21.15 -20.73
C THR A 556 23.86 20.54 -22.05
N THR A 557 24.69 20.52 -23.10
CA THR A 557 24.29 19.96 -24.41
C THR A 557 24.00 18.47 -24.32
N ARG A 558 24.88 17.69 -23.68
CA ARG A 558 24.67 16.24 -23.51
C ARG A 558 23.46 15.95 -22.61
N ALA A 559 23.20 16.79 -21.62
CA ALA A 559 22.04 16.65 -20.74
C ALA A 559 20.70 16.80 -21.51
N PHE A 560 20.61 17.72 -22.48
CA PHE A 560 19.43 17.85 -23.35
C PHE A 560 19.30 16.68 -24.35
N GLU A 561 20.40 16.17 -24.90
CA GLU A 561 20.35 14.97 -25.75
C GLU A 561 19.79 13.75 -25.01
N LEU A 562 20.15 13.59 -23.72
CA LEU A 562 19.61 12.52 -22.88
C LEU A 562 18.12 12.69 -22.57
N LEU A 563 17.63 13.94 -22.43
CA LEU A 563 16.20 14.22 -22.30
C LEU A 563 15.44 13.82 -23.57
N ASP A 564 15.96 14.16 -24.75
CA ASP A 564 15.36 13.79 -26.02
C ASP A 564 15.33 12.26 -26.22
N GLU A 565 16.40 11.57 -25.80
CA GLU A 565 16.45 10.11 -25.83
C GLU A 565 15.40 9.48 -24.89
N MET A 566 15.24 10.04 -23.69
CA MET A 566 14.23 9.60 -22.71
C MET A 566 12.82 9.72 -23.30
N ILE A 567 12.50 10.85 -23.93
CA ILE A 567 11.19 11.09 -24.57
C ILE A 567 10.96 10.13 -25.75
N LYS A 568 11.98 9.92 -26.60
CA LYS A 568 11.89 8.98 -27.74
C LYS A 568 11.64 7.54 -27.30
N LYS A 569 12.15 7.13 -26.13
CA LYS A 569 11.91 5.80 -25.55
C LYS A 569 10.56 5.67 -24.82
N GLY A 570 9.74 6.73 -24.80
CA GLY A 570 8.41 6.73 -24.19
C GLY A 570 8.42 6.85 -22.67
N LEU A 571 9.55 7.24 -22.06
CA LEU A 571 9.63 7.57 -20.64
C LEU A 571 9.11 8.99 -20.41
N SER A 572 8.39 9.22 -19.31
CA SER A 572 7.83 10.54 -19.00
C SER A 572 8.79 11.36 -18.14
N PRO A 573 9.35 12.46 -18.65
CA PRO A 573 10.16 13.34 -17.82
C PRO A 573 9.31 13.96 -16.71
N ASP A 574 9.86 13.98 -15.51
CA ASP A 574 9.22 14.50 -14.32
C ASP A 574 9.93 15.77 -13.81
N THR A 575 9.43 16.33 -12.71
CA THR A 575 10.04 17.50 -12.08
C THR A 575 11.50 17.27 -11.65
N TYR A 576 11.86 16.01 -11.35
CA TYR A 576 13.24 15.63 -11.02
C TYR A 576 14.14 15.56 -12.26
N THR A 577 13.60 15.40 -13.48
CA THR A 577 14.34 15.57 -14.74
C THR A 577 14.59 17.05 -15.05
N TYR A 578 13.56 17.90 -14.88
CA TYR A 578 13.64 19.31 -15.28
C TYR A 578 14.47 20.17 -14.33
N ARG A 579 14.42 19.91 -13.03
CA ARG A 579 15.15 20.70 -12.03
C ARG A 579 16.67 20.70 -12.27
N PRO A 580 17.36 19.55 -12.48
CA PRO A 580 18.79 19.55 -12.78
C PRO A 580 19.15 20.28 -14.08
N LEU A 581 18.32 20.21 -15.12
CA LEU A 581 18.53 20.94 -16.37
C LEU A 581 18.49 22.45 -16.17
N ILE A 582 17.49 22.94 -15.43
CA ILE A 582 17.38 24.36 -15.05
C ILE A 582 18.60 24.76 -14.20
N ALA A 583 18.97 23.96 -13.21
CA ALA A 583 20.13 24.22 -12.36
C ALA A 583 21.45 24.23 -13.15
N GLY A 584 21.61 23.34 -14.13
CA GLY A 584 22.77 23.27 -15.02
C GLY A 584 22.88 24.50 -15.94
N LEU A 585 21.77 24.92 -16.53
CA LEU A 585 21.70 26.18 -17.32
C LEU A 585 22.01 27.41 -16.46
N CYS A 586 21.46 27.47 -15.24
CA CYS A 586 21.75 28.55 -14.30
C CYS A 586 23.21 28.58 -13.87
N SER A 587 23.83 27.41 -13.67
CA SER A 587 25.23 27.30 -13.24
C SER A 587 26.23 27.64 -14.35
N THR A 588 25.83 27.48 -15.61
CA THR A 588 26.64 27.84 -16.79
C THR A 588 26.44 29.29 -17.24
N GLY A 589 25.61 30.07 -16.55
CA GLY A 589 25.33 31.48 -16.86
C GLY A 589 24.36 31.70 -18.04
N ARG A 590 23.54 30.69 -18.38
CA ARG A 590 22.54 30.71 -19.46
C ARG A 590 21.13 30.81 -18.88
N VAL A 591 20.92 31.70 -17.90
CA VAL A 591 19.65 31.78 -17.16
C VAL A 591 18.47 32.21 -18.04
N SER A 592 18.71 32.97 -19.12
CA SER A 592 17.65 33.35 -20.07
C SER A 592 17.06 32.12 -20.78
N GLU A 593 17.91 31.17 -21.19
CA GLU A 593 17.45 29.93 -21.82
C GLU A 593 16.73 29.01 -20.84
N ALA A 594 17.15 29.03 -19.56
CA ALA A 594 16.41 28.32 -18.50
C ALA A 594 14.98 28.84 -18.34
N LYS A 595 14.76 30.15 -18.55
CA LYS A 595 13.42 30.75 -18.53
C LYS A 595 12.60 30.38 -19.76
N GLU A 596 13.20 30.39 -20.96
CA GLU A 596 12.53 29.93 -22.18
C GLU A 596 12.11 28.46 -22.05
N PHE A 597 13.00 27.61 -21.52
CA PHE A 597 12.70 26.20 -21.26
C PHE A 597 11.51 26.01 -20.30
N ILE A 598 11.42 26.80 -19.22
CA ILE A 598 10.25 26.75 -18.31
C ILE A 598 8.97 27.18 -19.02
N ASN A 599 9.02 28.20 -19.89
CA ASN A 599 7.87 28.63 -20.67
C ASN A 599 7.38 27.52 -21.62
N ASP A 600 8.29 26.83 -22.30
CA ASP A 600 7.97 25.70 -23.18
C ASP A 600 7.29 24.56 -22.41
N LEU A 601 7.82 24.21 -21.23
CA LEU A 601 7.21 23.19 -20.36
C LEU A 601 5.79 23.54 -19.91
N HIS A 602 5.50 24.84 -19.79
CA HIS A 602 4.16 25.31 -19.48
C HIS A 602 3.21 25.27 -20.67
N HIS A 603 3.69 25.53 -21.89
CA HIS A 603 2.88 25.36 -23.10
C HIS A 603 2.44 23.90 -23.28
N GLU A 604 3.26 22.93 -22.83
CA GLU A 604 2.92 21.50 -22.79
C GLU A 604 1.98 21.07 -21.65
N HIS A 605 1.42 22.01 -20.85
CA HIS A 605 0.54 21.73 -19.70
C HIS A 605 1.16 20.84 -18.60
N ARG A 606 2.50 20.81 -18.48
CA ARG A 606 3.17 20.07 -17.41
C ARG A 606 3.13 20.86 -16.10
N ARG A 607 2.72 20.22 -15.00
CA ARG A 607 2.75 20.81 -13.66
C ARG A 607 4.19 20.87 -13.16
N LEU A 608 4.81 22.04 -13.25
CA LEU A 608 6.09 22.31 -12.59
C LEU A 608 5.85 22.54 -11.10
N ASN A 609 6.74 22.01 -10.27
CA ASN A 609 6.71 22.31 -8.83
C ASN A 609 7.46 23.61 -8.54
N GLU A 610 7.16 24.17 -7.39
CA GLU A 610 7.86 25.30 -6.76
C GLU A 610 9.38 25.24 -6.84
N LEU A 611 9.98 24.05 -6.64
CA LEU A 611 11.42 23.82 -6.67
C LEU A 611 12.09 24.22 -8.00
N CYS A 612 11.40 24.10 -9.15
CA CYS A 612 11.94 24.51 -10.45
C CYS A 612 12.06 26.04 -10.55
N TYR A 613 11.08 26.76 -10.01
CA TYR A 613 11.12 28.22 -9.93
C TYR A 613 12.16 28.69 -8.91
N THR A 614 12.32 28.02 -7.76
CA THR A 614 13.35 28.37 -6.78
C THR A 614 14.76 28.32 -7.38
N GLU A 615 15.08 27.29 -8.18
CA GLU A 615 16.37 27.20 -8.88
C GLU A 615 16.53 28.30 -9.95
N LEU A 616 15.47 28.64 -10.68
CA LEU A 616 15.48 29.76 -11.64
C LEU A 616 15.72 31.10 -10.93
N LEU A 617 15.03 31.36 -9.82
CA LEU A 617 15.23 32.54 -8.98
C LEU A 617 16.67 32.59 -8.46
N GLN A 618 17.23 31.45 -8.05
CA GLN A 618 18.62 31.37 -7.60
C GLN A 618 19.60 31.69 -8.73
N GLY A 619 19.32 31.21 -9.95
CA GLY A 619 20.09 31.56 -11.16
C GLY A 619 20.11 33.07 -11.42
N PHE A 620 18.94 33.70 -11.49
CA PHE A 620 18.84 35.14 -11.70
C PHE A 620 19.50 35.94 -10.58
N CYS A 621 19.37 35.53 -9.32
CA CYS A 621 20.02 36.18 -8.18
C CYS A 621 21.56 36.04 -8.22
N LYS A 622 22.09 34.88 -8.65
CA LYS A 622 23.55 34.67 -8.80
C LYS A 622 24.15 35.60 -9.86
N GLU A 623 23.48 35.73 -11.01
CA GLU A 623 23.87 36.64 -12.10
C GLU A 623 23.67 38.13 -11.76
N GLY A 624 22.86 38.44 -10.75
CA GLY A 624 22.51 39.82 -10.42
C GLY A 624 21.41 40.40 -11.32
N ARG A 625 20.48 39.58 -11.80
CA ARG A 625 19.30 40.01 -12.59
C ARG A 625 18.04 39.97 -11.73
N VAL A 626 18.06 40.69 -10.60
CA VAL A 626 16.99 40.65 -9.58
C VAL A 626 15.62 41.09 -10.13
N LYS A 627 15.58 42.03 -11.08
CA LYS A 627 14.33 42.46 -11.74
C LYS A 627 13.63 41.31 -12.46
N GLU A 628 14.38 40.47 -13.16
CA GLU A 628 13.82 39.33 -13.88
C GLU A 628 13.42 38.19 -12.94
N ALA A 629 14.15 38.02 -11.83
CA ALA A 629 13.75 37.14 -10.74
C ALA A 629 12.36 37.52 -10.17
N LEU A 630 12.11 38.83 -9.97
CA LEU A 630 10.81 39.30 -9.49
C LEU A 630 9.67 39.11 -10.50
N VAL A 631 9.96 39.18 -11.80
CA VAL A 631 8.97 38.85 -12.86
C VAL A 631 8.65 37.35 -12.83
N ALA A 632 9.68 36.50 -12.73
CA ALA A 632 9.48 35.05 -12.60
C ALA A 632 8.70 34.69 -11.32
N ARG A 633 8.89 35.45 -10.23
CA ARG A 633 8.08 35.33 -9.00
C ARG A 633 6.61 35.65 -9.23
N GLN A 634 6.30 36.77 -9.90
CA GLN A 634 4.92 37.16 -10.20
C GLN A 634 4.21 36.10 -11.04
N GLU A 635 4.93 35.50 -11.98
CA GLU A 635 4.43 34.40 -12.79
C GLU A 635 4.15 33.14 -11.95
N MET A 636 5.04 32.80 -11.01
CA MET A 636 4.84 31.69 -10.08
C MET A 636 3.57 31.88 -9.22
N VAL A 637 3.40 33.07 -8.61
CA VAL A 637 2.24 33.40 -7.77
C VAL A 637 0.96 33.48 -8.60
N GLY A 638 1.00 34.06 -9.80
CA GLY A 638 -0.15 34.15 -10.70
C GLY A 638 -0.71 32.79 -11.15
N ARG A 639 0.08 31.72 -11.03
CA ARG A 639 -0.30 30.35 -11.37
C ARG A 639 -0.81 29.54 -10.17
N GLY A 640 -0.96 30.18 -9.00
CA GLY A 640 -1.44 29.53 -7.78
C GLY A 640 -0.38 28.70 -7.04
N MET A 641 0.90 28.87 -7.36
CA MET A 641 1.99 28.29 -6.57
C MET A 641 2.31 29.24 -5.41
N HIS A 642 2.27 28.73 -4.18
CA HIS A 642 2.76 29.47 -3.02
C HIS A 642 4.29 29.55 -3.06
N MET A 643 4.84 30.57 -2.39
CA MET A 643 6.28 30.72 -2.21
C MET A 643 6.71 30.08 -0.89
N ASP A 644 7.79 29.30 -0.93
CA ASP A 644 8.39 28.63 0.19
C ASP A 644 9.46 29.52 0.81
N LEU A 645 9.84 29.12 2.02
CA LEU A 645 10.86 29.81 2.81
C LEU A 645 12.19 29.93 2.05
N ILE A 646 12.53 28.93 1.22
CA ILE A 646 13.76 28.88 0.42
C ILE A 646 13.70 29.91 -0.72
N SER A 647 12.57 30.02 -1.43
CA SER A 647 12.36 31.01 -2.49
C SER A 647 12.41 32.44 -1.94
N TYR A 648 11.82 32.68 -0.76
CA TYR A 648 11.99 33.96 -0.05
C TYR A 648 13.45 34.22 0.31
N ALA A 649 14.17 33.24 0.87
CA ALA A 649 15.58 33.38 1.23
C ALA A 649 16.46 33.75 0.04
N VAL A 650 16.24 33.11 -1.12
CA VAL A 650 16.99 33.35 -2.36
C VAL A 650 16.75 34.76 -2.91
N LEU A 651 15.50 35.23 -2.91
CA LEU A 651 15.15 36.58 -3.35
C LEU A 651 15.69 37.65 -2.39
N ILE A 652 15.59 37.41 -1.09
CA ILE A 652 16.13 38.29 -0.03
C ILE A 652 17.65 38.41 -0.21
N TYR A 653 18.35 37.30 -0.41
CA TYR A 653 19.80 37.31 -0.68
C TYR A 653 20.16 38.08 -1.95
N GLY A 654 19.43 37.87 -3.05
CA GLY A 654 19.63 38.59 -4.30
C GLY A 654 19.40 40.10 -4.15
N ALA A 655 18.32 40.50 -3.47
CA ALA A 655 17.99 41.90 -3.21
C ALA A 655 19.02 42.59 -2.31
N LEU A 656 19.55 41.89 -1.29
CA LEU A 656 20.61 42.38 -0.42
C LEU A 656 21.91 42.67 -1.18
N LYS A 657 22.31 41.76 -2.09
CA LYS A 657 23.54 41.93 -2.91
C LYS A 657 23.50 43.19 -3.78
N GLN A 658 22.31 43.65 -4.18
CA GLN A 658 22.11 44.84 -5.01
C GLN A 658 21.69 46.09 -4.23
N ASN A 659 21.56 46.00 -2.91
CA ASN A 659 21.09 47.06 -2.03
C ASN A 659 19.72 47.63 -2.45
N ASP A 660 18.81 46.75 -2.92
CA ASP A 660 17.48 47.13 -3.40
C ASP A 660 16.56 47.47 -2.20
N ARG A 661 15.76 48.54 -2.33
CA ARG A 661 14.82 49.03 -1.31
C ARG A 661 13.64 48.08 -1.09
N ARG A 662 13.35 47.20 -2.04
CA ARG A 662 12.20 46.28 -2.04
C ARG A 662 12.36 45.07 -1.10
N LEU A 663 13.49 44.96 -0.42
CA LEU A 663 13.76 43.94 0.60
C LEU A 663 12.69 43.92 1.70
N PHE A 664 12.26 45.10 2.17
CA PHE A 664 11.27 45.23 3.23
C PHE A 664 9.87 44.81 2.79
N ASP A 665 9.55 44.99 1.51
CA ASP A 665 8.27 44.54 0.96
C ASP A 665 8.20 43.01 0.96
N LEU A 666 9.29 42.33 0.57
CA LEU A 666 9.40 40.86 0.59
C LEU A 666 9.30 40.29 2.01
N LEU A 667 9.93 40.93 3.00
CA LEU A 667 9.84 40.50 4.40
C LEU A 667 8.43 40.68 4.96
N ARG A 668 7.75 41.79 4.62
CA ARG A 668 6.38 42.05 5.07
C ARG A 668 5.39 41.05 4.45
N GLU A 669 5.57 40.73 3.17
CA GLU A 669 4.75 39.74 2.47
C GLU A 669 4.88 38.34 3.11
N MET A 670 6.10 37.93 3.44
CA MET A 670 6.35 36.64 4.11
C MET A 670 5.61 36.53 5.45
N HIS A 671 5.65 37.60 6.27
CA HIS A 671 4.90 37.65 7.54
C HIS A 671 3.38 37.64 7.32
N SER A 672 2.88 38.31 6.26
CA SER A 672 1.45 38.32 5.95
C SER A 672 0.89 36.96 5.52
N GLN A 673 1.75 36.06 5.02
CA GLN A 673 1.39 34.68 4.72
C GLN A 673 1.57 33.73 5.92
N GLY A 674 1.83 34.27 7.12
CA GLY A 674 2.01 33.48 8.35
C GLY A 674 3.34 32.74 8.43
N MET A 675 4.27 32.99 7.51
CA MET A 675 5.61 32.40 7.51
C MET A 675 6.58 33.26 8.32
N LYS A 676 7.22 32.65 9.32
CA LYS A 676 8.28 33.31 10.11
C LYS A 676 9.64 33.04 9.46
N PRO A 677 10.55 34.04 9.41
CA PRO A 677 11.90 33.80 8.92
C PRO A 677 12.60 32.75 9.80
N ASP A 678 13.30 31.80 9.18
CA ASP A 678 14.14 30.87 9.94
C ASP A 678 15.51 31.48 10.27
N LYS A 679 16.28 30.72 11.05
CA LYS A 679 17.67 31.06 11.40
C LYS A 679 18.55 31.33 10.17
N VAL A 680 18.28 30.70 9.03
CA VAL A 680 19.09 30.84 7.81
C VAL A 680 18.80 32.18 7.13
N ILE A 681 17.53 32.58 7.02
CA ILE A 681 17.13 33.89 6.47
C ILE A 681 17.71 35.02 7.31
N TYR A 682 17.56 34.96 8.63
CA TYR A 682 18.15 35.96 9.54
C TYR A 682 19.68 36.03 9.41
N THR A 683 20.36 34.89 9.34
CA THR A 683 21.82 34.85 9.14
C THR A 683 22.24 35.46 7.82
N THR A 684 21.47 35.20 6.75
CA THR A 684 21.71 35.70 5.40
C THR A 684 21.50 37.22 5.32
N LEU A 685 20.47 37.73 6.00
CA LEU A 685 20.21 39.16 6.17
C LEU A 685 21.32 39.88 6.91
N ILE A 686 21.79 39.30 8.02
CA ILE A 686 22.88 39.84 8.82
C ILE A 686 24.19 39.83 8.04
N ASP A 687 24.59 38.71 7.43
CA ASP A 687 25.82 38.62 6.61
C ASP A 687 25.76 39.56 5.39
N GLY A 688 24.61 39.66 4.73
CA GLY A 688 24.39 40.59 3.63
C GLY A 688 24.54 42.06 4.06
N SER A 689 23.93 42.44 5.18
CA SER A 689 24.03 43.80 5.74
C SER A 689 25.47 44.15 6.15
N ILE A 690 26.20 43.18 6.72
CA ILE A 690 27.61 43.33 7.09
C ILE A 690 28.49 43.51 5.85
N LYS A 691 28.25 42.73 4.79
CA LYS A 691 28.98 42.88 3.51
C LYS A 691 28.68 44.22 2.82
N ALA A 692 27.46 44.73 2.97
CA ALA A 692 27.09 46.07 2.53
C ALA A 692 27.67 47.20 3.41
N GLY A 693 28.28 46.87 4.56
CA GLY A 693 28.89 47.82 5.49
C GLY A 693 27.91 48.48 6.47
N ASP A 694 26.65 48.06 6.51
CA ASP A 694 25.60 48.66 7.36
C ASP A 694 25.40 47.85 8.65
N LEU A 695 26.25 48.13 9.64
CA LEU A 695 26.22 47.47 10.95
C LEU A 695 24.94 47.78 11.77
N ARG A 696 24.36 48.98 11.63
CA ARG A 696 23.14 49.33 12.35
C ARG A 696 21.97 48.47 11.92
N LYS A 697 21.81 48.25 10.61
CA LYS A 697 20.78 47.33 10.11
C LYS A 697 21.04 45.89 10.56
N ALA A 698 22.30 45.44 10.57
CA ALA A 698 22.64 44.09 11.02
C ALA A 698 22.22 43.84 12.48
N PHE A 699 22.48 44.80 13.39
CA PHE A 699 22.03 44.70 14.79
C PHE A 699 20.52 44.88 14.97
N GLY A 700 19.87 45.74 14.18
CA GLY A 700 18.41 45.83 14.20
C GLY A 700 17.74 44.51 13.81
N ILE A 701 18.30 43.78 12.85
CA ILE A 701 17.80 42.44 12.43
C ILE A 701 18.10 41.39 13.52
N TRP A 702 19.25 41.49 14.19
CA TRP A 702 19.59 40.64 15.33
C TRP A 702 18.60 40.79 16.49
N ASP A 703 18.21 42.02 16.82
CA ASP A 703 17.26 42.28 17.90
C ASP A 703 15.86 41.73 17.59
N ILE A 704 15.44 41.82 16.32
CA ILE A 704 14.19 41.18 15.85
C ILE A 704 14.29 39.66 15.96
N MET A 705 15.41 39.06 15.54
CA MET A 705 15.63 37.61 15.62
C MET A 705 15.51 37.09 17.07
N ILE A 706 16.11 37.80 18.04
CA ILE A 706 16.00 37.45 19.46
C ILE A 706 14.58 37.70 19.99
N GLY A 707 13.95 38.82 19.63
CA GLY A 707 12.59 39.15 20.03
C GLY A 707 11.54 38.13 19.57
N GLU A 708 11.76 37.49 18.43
CA GLU A 708 10.91 36.42 17.91
C GLU A 708 11.21 35.02 18.48
N GLY A 709 12.20 34.92 19.38
CA GLY A 709 12.60 33.65 20.02
C GLY A 709 13.46 32.74 19.15
N CYS A 710 14.06 33.25 18.06
CA CYS A 710 14.96 32.46 17.22
C CYS A 710 16.37 32.40 17.83
N ILE A 711 16.83 31.20 18.18
CA ILE A 711 18.19 30.99 18.73
C ILE A 711 19.23 31.19 17.61
N PRO A 712 20.19 32.13 17.76
CA PRO A 712 21.23 32.35 16.77
C PRO A 712 22.19 31.16 16.66
N ASN A 713 22.61 30.85 15.44
CA ASN A 713 23.56 29.77 15.20
C ASN A 713 25.01 30.29 15.21
N THR A 714 25.98 29.38 15.23
CA THR A 714 27.41 29.70 15.16
C THR A 714 27.73 30.65 14.00
N VAL A 715 27.15 30.44 12.81
CA VAL A 715 27.39 31.27 11.61
C VAL A 715 26.88 32.69 11.78
N THR A 716 25.72 32.90 12.43
CA THR A 716 25.17 34.22 12.75
C THR A 716 26.11 35.00 13.66
N TYR A 717 26.60 34.37 14.74
CA TYR A 717 27.60 34.96 15.62
C TYR A 717 28.91 35.26 14.88
N THR A 718 29.42 34.32 14.07
CA THR A 718 30.66 34.51 13.30
C THR A 718 30.54 35.69 12.33
N ALA A 719 29.42 35.82 11.62
CA ALA A 719 29.19 36.90 10.67
C ALA A 719 29.24 38.26 11.38
N LEU A 720 28.52 38.43 12.50
CA LEU A 720 28.54 39.65 13.30
C LEU A 720 29.91 39.97 13.89
N VAL A 721 30.59 38.97 14.45
CA VAL A 721 31.97 39.13 14.96
C VAL A 721 32.90 39.62 13.85
N ASN A 722 32.84 39.04 12.65
CA ASN A 722 33.62 39.48 11.51
C ASN A 722 33.26 40.91 11.06
N GLY A 723 31.97 41.26 11.06
CA GLY A 723 31.48 42.60 10.74
C GLY A 723 31.99 43.66 11.72
N LEU A 724 31.93 43.37 13.02
CA LEU A 724 32.45 44.21 14.08
C LEU A 724 33.96 44.40 13.97
N PHE A 725 34.71 43.33 13.68
CA PHE A 725 36.16 43.44 13.45
C PHE A 725 36.51 44.30 12.23
N LYS A 726 35.76 44.17 11.12
CA LYS A 726 35.96 45.01 9.93
C LYS A 726 35.68 46.49 10.18
N ALA A 727 34.76 46.81 11.09
CA ALA A 727 34.46 48.20 11.47
C ALA A 727 35.28 48.72 12.66
N GLY A 728 36.14 47.88 13.26
CA GLY A 728 37.03 48.27 14.36
C GLY A 728 36.42 48.18 15.78
N TYR A 729 35.22 47.63 15.94
CA TYR A 729 34.55 47.49 17.25
C TYR A 729 34.97 46.20 17.99
N VAL A 730 36.23 46.15 18.43
CA VAL A 730 36.86 44.95 19.00
C VAL A 730 36.22 44.47 20.32
N ASN A 731 35.87 45.39 21.22
CA ASN A 731 35.31 45.05 22.53
C ASN A 731 33.92 44.42 22.41
N GLU A 732 33.10 44.94 21.50
CA GLU A 732 31.77 44.39 21.21
C GLU A 732 31.88 43.01 20.57
N ALA A 733 32.85 42.80 19.67
CA ALA A 733 33.10 41.48 19.06
C ALA A 733 33.49 40.43 20.11
N LYS A 734 34.36 40.78 21.06
CA LYS A 734 34.75 39.89 22.18
C LYS A 734 33.56 39.58 23.10
N LEU A 735 32.68 40.55 23.35
CA LEU A 735 31.47 40.35 24.15
C LEU A 735 30.48 39.40 23.44
N LEU A 736 30.29 39.57 22.14
CA LEU A 736 29.43 38.71 21.32
C LEU A 736 29.95 37.25 21.31
N PHE A 737 31.27 37.07 21.26
CA PHE A 737 31.91 35.75 21.36
C PHE A 737 31.72 35.09 22.73
N LYS A 738 31.81 35.86 23.83
CA LYS A 738 31.48 35.32 25.17
C LYS A 738 30.02 34.88 25.26
N ARG A 739 29.09 35.64 24.68
CA ARG A 739 27.67 35.24 24.60
C ARG A 739 27.46 33.96 23.80
N MET A 740 28.21 33.79 22.71
CA MET A 740 28.17 32.57 21.90
C MET A 740 28.51 31.31 22.72
N LEU A 741 29.53 31.38 23.58
CA LEU A 741 29.92 30.27 24.45
C LEU A 741 28.87 29.94 25.53
N VAL A 742 28.19 30.96 26.06
CA VAL A 742 27.12 30.78 27.07
C VAL A 742 25.89 30.10 26.47
N HIS A 743 25.60 30.32 25.19
CA HIS A 743 24.48 29.66 24.48
C HIS A 743 24.85 28.31 23.85
N GLU A 744 25.94 27.66 24.31
CA GLU A 744 26.44 26.35 23.81
C GLU A 744 26.72 26.29 22.30
N ALA A 745 26.81 27.43 21.61
CA ALA A 745 27.20 27.47 20.21
C ALA A 745 28.70 27.27 20.10
N THR A 746 29.13 26.11 19.57
CA THR A 746 30.54 25.77 19.46
C THR A 746 31.24 26.63 18.39
N PRO A 747 32.34 27.33 18.74
CA PRO A 747 33.13 28.07 17.77
C PRO A 747 33.81 27.14 16.78
N ASN A 748 33.65 27.43 15.49
CA ASN A 748 34.30 26.69 14.43
C ASN A 748 35.64 27.35 14.02
N HIS A 749 36.35 26.68 13.10
CA HIS A 749 37.61 27.16 12.53
C HIS A 749 37.49 28.56 11.88
N ILE A 750 36.31 28.91 11.34
CA ILE A 750 36.04 30.23 10.73
C ILE A 750 35.97 31.32 11.81
N THR A 751 35.30 31.03 12.94
CA THR A 751 35.16 31.96 14.06
C THR A 751 36.53 32.35 14.60
N TYR A 752 37.34 31.36 14.99
CA TYR A 752 38.70 31.62 15.42
C TYR A 752 39.58 32.21 14.31
N GLY A 753 39.35 31.83 13.04
CA GLY A 753 39.99 32.44 11.88
C GLY A 753 39.74 33.95 11.76
N CYS A 754 38.53 34.44 12.06
CA CYS A 754 38.24 35.87 12.10
C CYS A 754 39.01 36.60 13.21
N PHE A 755 39.14 35.99 14.38
CA PHE A 755 39.99 36.52 15.46
C PHE A 755 41.47 36.53 15.06
N LEU A 756 41.95 35.47 14.40
CA LEU A 756 43.32 35.42 13.85
C LEU A 756 43.56 36.49 12.79
N ASP A 757 42.62 36.70 11.85
CA ASP A 757 42.75 37.73 10.81
C ASP A 757 42.77 39.14 11.41
N HIS A 758 42.00 39.38 12.46
CA HIS A 758 42.05 40.65 13.20
C HIS A 758 43.38 40.84 13.95
N LEU A 759 43.81 39.84 14.73
CA LEU A 759 45.07 39.91 15.51
C LEU A 759 46.31 40.06 14.62
N THR A 760 46.32 39.39 13.47
CA THR A 760 47.41 39.49 12.48
C THR A 760 47.44 40.87 11.81
N LYS A 761 46.27 41.46 11.49
CA LYS A 761 46.18 42.83 10.96
C LYS A 761 46.59 43.90 11.97
N GLU A 762 46.31 43.71 13.26
CA GLU A 762 46.80 44.58 14.33
C GLU A 762 48.29 44.39 14.63
N GLY A 763 48.92 43.35 14.08
CA GLY A 763 50.34 43.03 14.29
C GLY A 763 50.65 42.25 15.57
N ASN A 764 49.64 41.82 16.33
CA ASN A 764 49.80 41.09 17.59
C ASN A 764 50.00 39.58 17.35
N MET A 765 51.19 39.21 16.85
CA MET A 765 51.48 37.84 16.44
C MET A 765 51.63 36.85 17.59
N GLU A 766 52.01 37.31 18.79
CA GLU A 766 52.18 36.43 19.94
C GLU A 766 50.83 35.85 20.40
N ASN A 767 49.82 36.71 20.54
CA ASN A 767 48.46 36.27 20.86
C ASN A 767 47.84 35.46 19.70
N ALA A 768 48.15 35.80 18.45
CA ALA A 768 47.67 35.03 17.29
C ALA A 768 48.24 33.60 17.29
N LEU A 769 49.53 33.43 17.61
CA LEU A 769 50.18 32.12 17.70
C LEU A 769 49.64 31.29 18.88
N GLN A 770 49.42 31.92 20.03
CA GLN A 770 48.79 31.26 21.19
C GLN A 770 47.38 30.77 20.86
N LEU A 771 46.57 31.58 20.18
CA LEU A 771 45.23 31.20 19.76
C LEU A 771 45.26 30.02 18.79
N HIS A 772 46.17 30.05 17.81
CA HIS A 772 46.31 28.95 16.86
C HIS A 772 46.81 27.65 17.50
N ASN A 773 47.71 27.73 18.48
CA ASN A 773 48.14 26.56 19.26
C ASN A 773 46.98 25.96 20.07
N ALA A 774 46.07 26.79 20.58
CA ALA A 774 44.83 26.31 21.19
C ALA A 774 43.90 25.63 20.16
N MET A 775 43.82 26.18 18.93
CA MET A 775 43.07 25.55 17.83
C MET A 775 43.65 24.20 17.40
N LEU A 776 44.97 24.04 17.41
CA LEU A 776 45.65 22.77 17.11
C LEU A 776 45.27 21.68 18.12
N LYS A 777 45.26 22.01 19.42
CA LYS A 777 44.82 21.09 20.48
C LYS A 777 43.34 20.69 20.32
N GLY A 778 42.52 21.61 19.83
CA GLY A 778 41.10 21.37 19.55
C GLY A 778 40.80 20.79 18.16
N THR A 779 41.81 20.38 17.38
CA THR A 779 41.68 19.89 15.98
C THR A 779 40.93 20.83 15.02
N LEU A 780 40.90 22.14 15.31
CA LEU A 780 40.23 23.17 14.50
C LEU A 780 41.17 23.86 13.51
N ALA A 781 42.47 23.57 13.54
CA ALA A 781 43.44 24.17 12.63
C ALA A 781 43.33 23.56 11.22
N ASN A 782 43.30 24.43 10.21
CA ASN A 782 43.20 24.06 8.81
C ASN A 782 44.16 24.93 7.95
N PRO A 783 44.33 24.64 6.64
CA PRO A 783 45.21 25.42 5.77
C PRO A 783 44.93 26.93 5.79
N VAL A 784 43.65 27.33 5.87
CA VAL A 784 43.25 28.74 5.91
C VAL A 784 43.76 29.45 7.17
N THR A 785 43.68 28.81 8.34
CA THR A 785 44.16 29.39 9.61
C THR A 785 45.68 29.56 9.62
N TYR A 786 46.43 28.61 9.03
CA TYR A 786 47.87 28.73 8.79
C TYR A 786 48.18 29.86 7.79
N ASN A 787 47.43 29.95 6.70
CA ASN A 787 47.59 30.99 5.68
C ASN A 787 47.40 32.40 6.25
N ILE A 788 46.44 32.57 7.18
CA ILE A 788 46.23 33.85 7.88
C ILE A 788 47.46 34.22 8.73
N LEU A 789 48.02 33.28 9.50
CA LEU A 789 49.22 33.52 10.30
C LEU A 789 50.46 33.77 9.45
N ILE A 790 50.67 32.96 8.42
CA ILE A 790 51.75 33.12 7.45
C ILE A 790 51.67 34.51 6.84
N ARG A 791 50.49 34.92 6.37
CA ARG A 791 50.25 36.28 5.86
C ARG A 791 50.61 37.35 6.91
N GLY A 792 50.20 37.17 8.17
CA GLY A 792 50.52 38.09 9.26
C GLY A 792 52.04 38.25 9.50
N TYR A 793 52.76 37.13 9.63
CA TYR A 793 54.23 37.14 9.79
C TYR A 793 54.94 37.73 8.56
N CYS A 794 54.45 37.41 7.36
CA CYS A 794 54.90 37.98 6.09
C CYS A 794 54.68 39.50 6.04
N GLN A 795 53.52 40.03 6.46
CA GLN A 795 53.24 41.47 6.51
C GLN A 795 54.17 42.22 7.47
N ILE A 796 54.55 41.60 8.59
CA ILE A 796 55.49 42.16 9.57
C ILE A 796 56.95 41.99 9.11
N GLY A 797 57.21 41.13 8.12
CA GLY A 797 58.55 40.87 7.57
C GLY A 797 59.34 39.78 8.25
N LYS A 798 58.72 38.98 9.12
CA LYS A 798 59.35 37.85 9.81
C LYS A 798 59.21 36.56 8.99
N PHE A 799 59.89 36.52 7.85
CA PHE A 799 59.80 35.42 6.89
C PHE A 799 60.29 34.07 7.43
N HIS A 800 61.31 34.08 8.29
CA HIS A 800 61.83 32.86 8.89
C HIS A 800 60.80 32.17 9.79
N GLU A 801 60.06 32.94 10.58
CA GLU A 801 58.97 32.41 11.41
C GLU A 801 57.77 31.96 10.57
N ALA A 802 57.49 32.64 9.45
CA ALA A 802 56.50 32.19 8.48
C ALA A 802 56.89 30.84 7.84
N ALA A 803 58.16 30.66 7.47
CA ALA A 803 58.67 29.40 6.93
C ALA A 803 58.58 28.26 7.96
N LYS A 804 58.91 28.52 9.24
CA LYS A 804 58.70 27.54 10.32
C LYS A 804 57.24 27.12 10.47
N LEU A 805 56.29 28.04 10.26
CA LEU A 805 54.86 27.69 10.27
C LEU A 805 54.47 26.79 9.10
N LEU A 806 55.08 26.95 7.93
CA LEU A 806 54.89 26.05 6.79
C LEU A 806 55.41 24.64 7.10
N ASP A 807 56.58 24.54 7.73
CA ASP A 807 57.15 23.26 8.15
C ASP A 807 56.31 22.60 9.25
N GLY A 808 55.85 23.39 10.23
CA GLY A 808 54.93 22.93 11.28
C GLY A 808 53.57 22.49 10.74
N MET A 809 53.07 23.11 9.67
CA MET A 809 51.84 22.70 8.98
C MET A 809 51.99 21.29 8.39
N ILE A 810 53.12 21.00 7.76
CA ILE A 810 53.44 19.68 7.20
C ILE A 810 53.63 18.64 8.33
N GLY A 811 54.35 19.01 9.39
CA GLY A 811 54.59 18.15 10.55
C GLY A 811 53.31 17.74 11.29
N ASN A 812 52.30 18.62 11.30
CA ASN A 812 50.98 18.35 11.88
C ASN A 812 50.02 17.60 10.93
N GLY A 813 50.49 17.13 9.77
CA GLY A 813 49.70 16.36 8.81
C GLY A 813 48.73 17.20 7.96
N ILE A 814 48.88 18.52 7.94
CA ILE A 814 48.04 19.43 7.15
C ILE A 814 48.78 19.77 5.85
N VAL A 815 48.18 19.48 4.70
CA VAL A 815 48.82 19.69 3.39
C VAL A 815 48.69 21.15 2.96
N PRO A 816 49.80 21.86 2.63
CA PRO A 816 49.76 23.23 2.10
C PRO A 816 48.98 23.31 0.79
N ASP A 817 48.18 24.38 0.63
CA ASP A 817 47.41 24.64 -0.59
C ASP A 817 48.15 25.61 -1.52
N CYS A 818 47.61 25.83 -2.73
CA CYS A 818 48.19 26.79 -3.67
C CYS A 818 48.20 28.22 -3.10
N ILE A 819 47.24 28.56 -2.24
CA ILE A 819 47.11 29.89 -1.61
C ILE A 819 48.26 30.12 -0.61
N THR A 820 48.70 29.08 0.12
CA THR A 820 49.84 29.13 1.04
C THR A 820 51.09 29.62 0.29
N TYR A 821 51.45 28.95 -0.80
CA TYR A 821 52.62 29.31 -1.61
C TYR A 821 52.44 30.65 -2.32
N SER A 822 51.24 30.93 -2.86
CA SER A 822 50.92 32.19 -3.52
C SER A 822 51.07 33.39 -2.58
N THR A 823 50.75 33.21 -1.30
CA THR A 823 50.92 34.25 -0.27
C THR A 823 52.39 34.55 0.00
N PHE A 824 53.24 33.51 0.09
CA PHE A 824 54.70 33.68 0.19
C PHE A 824 55.28 34.36 -1.05
N ILE A 825 54.92 33.86 -2.24
CA ILE A 825 55.35 34.43 -3.53
C ILE A 825 54.99 35.91 -3.57
N TYR A 826 53.73 36.26 -3.30
CA TYR A 826 53.27 37.64 -3.32
C TYR A 826 54.10 38.56 -2.40
N GLU A 827 54.32 38.17 -1.14
CA GLU A 827 55.04 39.04 -0.21
C GLU A 827 56.53 39.13 -0.51
N TYR A 828 57.18 38.02 -0.90
CA TYR A 828 58.58 38.05 -1.35
C TYR A 828 58.74 38.94 -2.60
N CYS A 829 57.81 38.83 -3.55
CA CYS A 829 57.74 39.69 -4.73
C CYS A 829 57.53 41.17 -4.37
N LYS A 830 56.62 41.48 -3.43
CA LYS A 830 56.34 42.86 -2.98
C LYS A 830 57.55 43.54 -2.35
N ARG A 831 58.43 42.77 -1.71
CA ARG A 831 59.67 43.28 -1.09
C ARG A 831 60.91 43.16 -1.98
N GLY A 832 60.76 42.71 -3.23
CA GLY A 832 61.84 42.61 -4.21
C GLY A 832 62.74 41.37 -4.09
N ASN A 833 62.41 40.39 -3.24
CA ASN A 833 63.19 39.17 -3.07
C ASN A 833 62.73 38.08 -4.06
N VAL A 834 63.16 38.19 -5.32
CA VAL A 834 62.71 37.31 -6.41
C VAL A 834 63.27 35.89 -6.31
N THR A 835 64.49 35.71 -5.78
CA THR A 835 65.10 34.37 -5.65
C THR A 835 64.30 33.48 -4.70
N ALA A 836 63.95 33.98 -3.52
CA ALA A 836 63.11 33.25 -2.57
C ALA A 836 61.69 32.98 -3.11
N ALA A 837 61.13 33.89 -3.92
CA ALA A 837 59.83 33.68 -4.55
C ALA A 837 59.87 32.54 -5.59
N VAL A 838 60.95 32.44 -6.38
CA VAL A 838 61.15 31.35 -7.35
C VAL A 838 61.36 30.00 -6.64
N GLU A 839 62.09 29.97 -5.52
CA GLU A 839 62.25 28.75 -4.73
C GLU A 839 60.90 28.22 -4.19
N MET A 840 60.04 29.12 -3.73
CA MET A 840 58.68 28.76 -3.29
C MET A 840 57.82 28.26 -4.47
N TRP A 841 57.96 28.85 -5.65
CA TRP A 841 57.29 28.42 -6.89
C TRP A 841 57.70 27.00 -7.30
N GLU A 842 59.00 26.71 -7.30
CA GLU A 842 59.51 25.37 -7.61
C GLU A 842 59.07 24.33 -6.56
N CYS A 843 59.04 24.72 -5.29
CA CYS A 843 58.53 23.85 -4.22
C CYS A 843 57.05 23.49 -4.43
N MET A 844 56.24 24.47 -4.85
CA MET A 844 54.84 24.24 -5.20
C MET A 844 54.69 23.25 -6.36
N LEU A 845 55.49 23.40 -7.43
CA LEU A 845 55.46 22.50 -8.60
C LEU A 845 55.93 21.08 -8.26
N ARG A 846 56.98 20.91 -7.44
CA ARG A 846 57.47 19.59 -7.01
C ARG A 846 56.41 18.79 -6.25
N ARG A 847 55.49 19.46 -5.56
CA ARG A 847 54.38 18.84 -4.83
C ARG A 847 53.16 18.55 -5.70
N GLY A 848 53.24 18.80 -7.02
CA GLY A 848 52.14 18.56 -7.94
C GLY A 848 50.98 19.55 -7.81
N LEU A 849 51.16 20.66 -7.08
CA LEU A 849 50.15 21.70 -6.96
C LEU A 849 50.08 22.52 -8.25
N LYS A 850 48.88 22.71 -8.78
CA LYS A 850 48.67 23.56 -9.95
C LYS A 850 48.73 25.04 -9.53
N PRO A 851 49.63 25.85 -10.11
CA PRO A 851 49.66 27.28 -9.84
C PRO A 851 48.35 27.97 -10.23
N ASP A 852 47.94 28.97 -9.45
CA ASP A 852 46.80 29.82 -9.81
C ASP A 852 47.26 31.03 -10.67
N THR A 853 46.29 31.73 -11.29
CA THR A 853 46.57 32.91 -12.12
C THR A 853 47.23 34.04 -11.33
N VAL A 854 46.99 34.10 -10.02
CA VAL A 854 47.44 35.17 -9.13
C VAL A 854 48.94 35.03 -8.85
N ALA A 855 49.41 33.82 -8.54
CA ALA A 855 50.82 33.51 -8.35
C ALA A 855 51.63 33.77 -9.63
N PHE A 856 51.12 33.38 -10.81
CA PHE A 856 51.73 33.72 -12.10
C PHE A 856 51.87 35.23 -12.28
N ASN A 857 50.78 35.98 -12.05
CA ASN A 857 50.78 37.43 -12.22
C ASN A 857 51.79 38.13 -11.32
N PHE A 858 51.88 37.72 -10.05
CA PHE A 858 52.81 38.33 -9.10
C PHE A 858 54.27 37.99 -9.39
N LEU A 859 54.56 36.75 -9.79
CA LEU A 859 55.92 36.34 -10.13
C LEU A 859 56.38 37.00 -11.44
N ILE A 860 55.49 37.12 -12.44
CA ILE A 860 55.74 37.89 -13.67
C ILE A 860 56.00 39.35 -13.34
N HIS A 861 55.16 39.99 -12.51
CA HIS A 861 55.35 41.39 -12.10
C HIS A 861 56.67 41.59 -11.35
N ALA A 862 57.06 40.67 -10.48
CA ALA A 862 58.33 40.76 -9.76
C ALA A 862 59.55 40.59 -10.66
N CYS A 863 59.54 39.63 -11.58
CA CYS A 863 60.58 39.48 -12.61
C CYS A 863 60.66 40.71 -13.52
N CYS A 864 59.53 41.38 -13.79
CA CYS A 864 59.47 42.63 -14.53
C CYS A 864 60.13 43.79 -13.74
N LEU A 865 59.89 43.88 -12.43
CA LEU A 865 60.49 44.90 -11.55
C LEU A 865 62.00 44.71 -11.36
N THR A 866 62.52 43.48 -11.36
CA THR A 866 63.96 43.19 -11.24
C THR A 866 64.70 43.19 -12.57
N GLY A 867 64.01 43.38 -13.70
CA GLY A 867 64.61 43.46 -15.03
C GLY A 867 64.90 42.11 -15.70
N GLU A 868 64.34 41.01 -15.21
CA GLU A 868 64.49 39.66 -15.77
C GLU A 868 63.36 39.33 -16.79
N LEU A 869 63.30 40.10 -17.87
CA LEU A 869 62.20 40.07 -18.85
C LEU A 869 62.04 38.71 -19.56
N ASP A 870 63.14 37.99 -19.81
CA ASP A 870 63.12 36.65 -20.43
C ASP A 870 62.49 35.57 -19.54
N LYS A 871 62.61 35.70 -18.21
CA LYS A 871 61.96 34.78 -17.27
C LYS A 871 60.47 35.11 -17.19
N ALA A 872 60.11 36.40 -17.20
CA ALA A 872 58.72 36.85 -17.22
C ALA A 872 57.96 36.37 -18.46
N LEU A 873 58.57 36.44 -19.65
CA LEU A 873 57.98 35.93 -20.90
C LEU A 873 57.83 34.40 -20.91
N ARG A 874 58.80 33.66 -20.35
CA ARG A 874 58.70 32.20 -20.19
C ARG A 874 57.54 31.80 -19.27
N LEU A 875 57.36 32.52 -18.16
CA LEU A 875 56.25 32.28 -17.24
C LEU A 875 54.89 32.62 -17.87
N ARG A 876 54.81 33.65 -18.72
CA ARG A 876 53.59 33.93 -19.52
C ARG A 876 53.26 32.78 -20.46
N ASN A 877 54.26 32.22 -21.14
CA ASN A 877 54.05 31.10 -22.07
C ASN A 877 53.65 29.81 -21.34
N ASP A 878 54.23 29.54 -20.17
CA ASP A 878 53.83 28.43 -19.29
C ASP A 878 52.41 28.63 -18.73
N MET A 879 52.01 29.87 -18.45
CA MET A 879 50.63 30.19 -18.08
C MET A 879 49.66 29.82 -19.21
N MET A 880 49.99 30.16 -20.46
CA MET A 880 49.14 29.87 -21.62
C MET A 880 49.08 28.38 -21.98
N SER A 881 50.20 27.65 -21.89
CA SER A 881 50.25 26.21 -22.18
C SER A 881 49.42 25.38 -21.18
N ARG A 882 49.23 25.89 -19.97
CA ARG A 882 48.38 25.30 -18.92
C ARG A 882 46.89 25.69 -19.03
N GLY A 883 46.50 26.41 -20.09
CA GLY A 883 45.12 26.83 -20.33
C GLY A 883 44.65 28.04 -19.50
N LEU A 884 45.55 28.74 -18.81
CA LEU A 884 45.24 29.94 -18.04
C LEU A 884 45.36 31.19 -18.92
N LYS A 885 44.35 32.06 -18.92
CA LYS A 885 44.36 33.30 -19.71
C LYS A 885 45.13 34.41 -18.97
N PRO A 886 46.13 35.07 -19.60
CA PRO A 886 46.79 36.22 -19.02
C PRO A 886 45.78 37.35 -18.74
N THR A 887 45.83 37.93 -17.55
CA THR A 887 44.93 39.02 -17.13
C THR A 887 45.45 40.39 -17.60
N ARG A 888 44.59 41.43 -17.55
CA ARG A 888 45.02 42.81 -17.86
C ARG A 888 46.23 43.25 -17.05
N SER A 889 46.33 42.86 -15.77
CA SER A 889 47.50 43.23 -14.93
C SER A 889 48.80 42.60 -15.43
N THR A 890 48.75 41.39 -16.00
CA THR A 890 49.90 40.69 -16.59
C THR A 890 50.47 41.49 -17.76
N TYR A 891 49.60 41.96 -18.66
CA TYR A 891 50.00 42.78 -19.81
C TYR A 891 50.50 44.17 -19.39
N TYR A 892 49.83 44.84 -18.44
CA TYR A 892 50.30 46.13 -17.91
C TYR A 892 51.70 46.04 -17.29
N SER A 893 51.99 44.95 -16.56
CA SER A 893 53.29 44.73 -15.92
C SER A 893 54.41 44.51 -16.95
N LEU A 894 54.14 43.72 -17.99
CA LEU A 894 55.09 43.44 -19.08
C LEU A 894 55.36 44.68 -19.96
N ILE A 895 54.32 45.47 -20.26
CA ILE A 895 54.43 46.72 -21.03
C ILE A 895 55.21 47.77 -20.21
N GLY A 896 54.89 47.93 -18.93
CA GLY A 896 55.56 48.88 -18.05
C GLY A 896 57.07 48.63 -17.91
N ALA A 897 57.49 47.36 -17.78
CA ALA A 897 58.91 46.99 -17.73
C ALA A 897 59.63 47.07 -19.08
N SER A 898 58.90 46.96 -20.19
CA SER A 898 59.46 47.14 -21.53
C SER A 898 59.70 48.63 -21.85
N CYS A 899 58.81 49.51 -21.39
CA CYS A 899 58.94 50.96 -21.51
C CYS A 899 60.10 51.54 -20.66
N SER A 900 60.37 50.99 -19.47
CA SER A 900 61.48 51.45 -18.61
C SER A 900 62.88 51.07 -19.14
N ARG A 901 62.97 50.13 -20.11
CA ARG A 901 64.22 49.69 -20.76
C ARG A 901 64.47 50.27 -22.15
N GLY A 902 63.61 51.14 -22.66
CA GLY A 902 63.76 51.70 -24.02
C GLY A 902 63.64 50.65 -25.15
N ALA A 903 63.04 49.48 -24.87
CA ALA A 903 62.86 48.41 -25.84
C ALA A 903 61.42 48.43 -26.38
N SER A 904 61.13 49.40 -27.24
CA SER A 904 59.81 49.60 -27.86
C SER A 904 59.52 48.65 -29.05
N SER A 905 60.39 47.68 -29.36
CA SER A 905 60.29 46.91 -30.62
C SER A 905 59.74 45.48 -30.53
N MET A 906 59.30 44.97 -29.37
CA MET A 906 58.95 43.54 -29.24
C MET A 906 57.53 43.19 -28.74
N LEU A 907 56.57 44.13 -28.71
CA LEU A 907 55.23 43.87 -28.15
C LEU A 907 54.05 44.05 -29.12
N VAL A 908 54.28 44.02 -30.43
CA VAL A 908 53.21 43.98 -31.44
C VAL A 908 53.18 42.61 -32.11
N GLN A 909 52.67 41.59 -31.39
CA GLN A 909 52.10 40.36 -31.95
C GLN A 909 51.30 39.59 -30.90
#